data_AF-A0A2D5MMU8-F1
#
_entry.id   AF-A0A2D5MMU8-F1
#
_cell.length_a   1.000
_cell.length_b   1.000
_cell.length_c   1.000
_cell.angle_alpha   90.00
_cell.angle_beta   90.00
_cell.angle_gamma   90.00
#
_symmetry.space_group_name_H-M   'P 1'
#
loop_
_entity.id
_entity.type
_entity.pdbx_description
1 polymer ?
#
loop_
_entity_poly.entity_id
_entity_poly.type
_entity_poly.pdbx_seq_one_letter_code
_entity_poly.pdbx_strand_id
1 'polypeptide(L)'
;MHSMIFRFFKIALSVLLFVISLSTSMASGFVHPGLLHSREDINRIKIAIRQKEGPIYEGFKLLLESPFSKMDYRMLGPVEEWGRAPNINTGQAQNDAKAAYQNALMWAITEKQPHADKAIEILNAWAGKLKKVSGIDGVLASGLQGFQFVNAAELVRYTDSGWTEAEAERCEASFKNAWLPTIEHYAYFANGNWETAALQTKMAIAVFCDDRDLFEETIRYSVNGCGNGSIRNMIVYSSGQCQETTRAQHYAQLGIGLLTCAAEVAWQQGVDLYGWDNDRILKGYEYIARYGLGEEVAYRHYLDRTGKYGFGGRNNHYTEISTLSRGSFWPIYERNYQHYAKRRGISAPYSKQVVEMKRPEGYSSDHVGLGTLTHFRPRISLKKPKHLPGVPAGLVARSTINGISLTWVKSVDSITAVDADSYEVHRSNQLGGGYRKIANDVTVTKYDDTSVKLGELYYYTVKAKNRIGVSLPSVALAASAALPNPWLCRDIGDTQVSGFSEFNGKCFTLEGEGSDIDGKRDSFHFAYVPFTGEGTITARIVRPMSSQWTKPGVMMRETLEAGSRHASVLLLPHWRGALVARSEIGGETTFRGDRNLGEEHIVKKNRLNTPYWVRLIRFRNRFTGYMSPDGFHWQELGSIEIAMNRTFYVGLPACSQLDKVTTTVTYDNVSIPVWRSSNGNRQITSRPEPRWHRDPWLKRHNAFNERVMEGNVGMLMIGDSIAHWWDRDGKKIWNHYYANRNAVNLAISGDRTEHVLWRLENGNIDGISPKVAVLMIGTNNHMSSPPEITARDVRLIVKKLRTSLPETKILVLGIFPRGKGDDDEARQINMKVNRLIEDIGDGNWVHYLNIDHAFLKGRRLRSDLIPDGSHPNEKGYAAWAAAMEPVLAKLLDEEPVGPLKLN
;
A
#
# COMPACT_ATOMS: atom_id res chain seq x y z
N MET A 1 48.71 8.96 43.02
CA MET A 1 47.38 9.56 42.75
C MET A 1 47.02 9.64 41.26
N HIS A 2 47.93 9.97 40.35
CA HIS A 2 47.63 10.13 38.91
C HIS A 2 47.23 8.84 38.15
N SER A 3 47.71 7.65 38.57
CA SER A 3 47.36 6.37 37.92
C SER A 3 45.93 5.87 38.24
N MET A 4 45.39 6.26 39.39
CA MET A 4 44.06 5.83 39.84
C MET A 4 42.93 6.62 39.15
N ILE A 5 43.16 7.91 38.91
CA ILE A 5 42.22 8.81 38.21
C ILE A 5 42.06 8.41 36.73
N PHE A 6 43.14 7.96 36.08
CA PHE A 6 43.10 7.48 34.69
C PHE A 6 42.35 6.15 34.50
N ARG A 7 42.37 5.26 35.50
CA ARG A 7 41.58 4.00 35.47
C ARG A 7 40.09 4.27 35.70
N PHE A 8 39.74 5.20 36.60
CA PHE A 8 38.35 5.60 36.80
C PHE A 8 37.76 6.30 35.58
N PHE A 9 38.53 7.15 34.88
CA PHE A 9 38.06 7.79 33.65
C PHE A 9 37.83 6.79 32.49
N LYS A 10 38.67 5.76 32.33
CA LYS A 10 38.44 4.71 31.32
C LYS A 10 37.22 3.85 31.63
N ILE A 11 37.00 3.48 32.90
CA ILE A 11 35.83 2.69 33.30
C ILE A 11 34.55 3.53 33.16
N ALA A 12 34.57 4.80 33.56
CA ALA A 12 33.43 5.70 33.40
C ALA A 12 33.11 5.99 31.93
N LEU A 13 34.13 6.17 31.06
CA LEU A 13 33.93 6.38 29.62
C LEU A 13 33.44 5.10 28.92
N SER A 14 33.91 3.92 29.32
CA SER A 14 33.40 2.62 28.84
C SER A 14 31.96 2.37 29.29
N VAL A 15 31.58 2.75 30.52
CA VAL A 15 30.20 2.66 31.01
C VAL A 15 29.30 3.71 30.34
N LEU A 16 29.80 4.92 30.07
CA LEU A 16 29.04 5.96 29.35
C LEU A 16 28.86 5.60 27.87
N LEU A 17 29.86 5.02 27.20
CA LEU A 17 29.74 4.46 25.85
C LEU A 17 28.83 3.24 25.80
N PHE A 18 28.78 2.43 26.85
CA PHE A 18 27.85 1.30 27.00
C PHE A 18 26.40 1.78 27.22
N VAL A 19 26.19 2.88 27.95
CA VAL A 19 24.86 3.48 28.16
C VAL A 19 24.39 4.24 26.91
N ILE A 20 25.31 4.87 26.16
CA ILE A 20 24.99 5.56 24.91
C ILE A 20 24.68 4.56 23.77
N SER A 21 25.36 3.41 23.70
CA SER A 21 25.01 2.34 22.75
C SER A 21 23.74 1.57 23.11
N LEU A 22 23.33 1.56 24.39
CA LEU A 22 22.00 1.08 24.83
C LEU A 22 20.87 2.08 24.53
N SER A 23 21.19 3.37 24.34
CA SER A 23 20.17 4.40 24.12
C SER A 23 19.72 4.56 22.65
N THR A 24 20.47 4.06 21.67
CA THR A 24 20.05 4.04 20.26
C THR A 24 19.24 2.80 19.89
N SER A 25 19.45 1.64 20.54
CA SER A 25 18.70 0.40 20.25
C SER A 25 17.31 0.33 20.90
N MET A 26 17.02 1.15 21.92
CA MET A 26 15.69 1.22 22.52
C MET A 26 14.64 1.91 21.64
N ALA A 27 15.04 2.58 20.56
CA ALA A 27 14.11 3.34 19.70
C ALA A 27 13.36 2.46 18.68
N SER A 28 13.97 1.38 18.15
CA SER A 28 13.35 0.49 17.14
C SER A 28 12.80 -0.81 17.73
N GLY A 29 13.36 -1.30 18.84
CA GLY A 29 12.93 -2.52 19.52
C GLY A 29 13.41 -3.84 18.89
N PHE A 30 14.38 -3.81 17.96
CA PHE A 30 15.01 -5.01 17.40
C PHE A 30 16.21 -5.49 18.23
N VAL A 31 16.49 -6.79 18.14
CA VAL A 31 17.66 -7.46 18.73
C VAL A 31 18.71 -7.68 17.65
N HIS A 32 19.97 -7.29 17.93
CA HIS A 32 21.11 -7.44 17.04
C HIS A 32 22.36 -8.08 17.72
N PRO A 33 23.08 -9.01 17.06
CA PRO A 33 22.65 -9.68 15.84
C PRO A 33 21.40 -10.53 16.11
N GLY A 34 20.43 -10.50 15.20
CA GLY A 34 19.13 -11.15 15.39
C GLY A 34 18.46 -11.60 14.10
N LEU A 35 19.26 -12.01 13.12
CA LEU A 35 18.80 -12.68 11.91
C LEU A 35 18.83 -14.20 12.08
N LEU A 36 19.71 -14.92 11.37
CA LEU A 36 19.90 -16.36 11.60
C LEU A 36 20.70 -16.68 12.87
N HIS A 37 21.46 -15.71 13.39
CA HIS A 37 22.39 -15.92 14.49
C HIS A 37 22.20 -14.87 15.58
N SER A 38 21.96 -15.32 16.79
CA SER A 38 22.05 -14.49 18.01
C SER A 38 23.47 -14.44 18.56
N ARG A 39 23.70 -13.55 19.53
CA ARG A 39 24.97 -13.54 20.29
C ARG A 39 25.19 -14.87 21.02
N GLU A 40 24.14 -15.44 21.59
CA GLU A 40 24.15 -16.72 22.29
C GLU A 40 24.49 -17.87 21.34
N ASP A 41 23.97 -17.84 20.11
CA ASP A 41 24.32 -18.82 19.08
C ASP A 41 25.80 -18.74 18.70
N ILE A 42 26.31 -17.53 18.45
CA ILE A 42 27.73 -17.32 18.13
C ILE A 42 28.62 -17.84 19.27
N ASN A 43 28.29 -17.50 20.53
CA ASN A 43 29.06 -17.95 21.69
C ASN A 43 29.03 -19.47 21.85
N ARG A 44 27.86 -20.11 21.66
CA ARG A 44 27.73 -21.57 21.67
C ARG A 44 28.63 -22.22 20.62
N ILE A 45 28.65 -21.67 19.40
CA ILE A 45 29.47 -22.20 18.30
C ILE A 45 30.97 -22.04 18.61
N LYS A 46 31.39 -20.87 19.09
CA LYS A 46 32.80 -20.59 19.47
C LYS A 46 33.31 -21.57 20.53
N ILE A 47 32.50 -21.83 21.56
CA ILE A 47 32.85 -22.77 22.64
C ILE A 47 33.06 -24.17 22.07
N ALA A 48 32.09 -24.67 21.28
CA ALA A 48 32.18 -26.00 20.69
C ALA A 48 33.37 -26.13 19.71
N ILE A 49 33.69 -25.09 18.93
CA ILE A 49 34.86 -25.10 18.04
C ILE A 49 36.17 -25.15 18.84
N ARG A 50 36.32 -24.33 19.88
CA ARG A 50 37.53 -24.30 20.73
C ARG A 50 37.75 -25.64 21.43
N GLN A 51 36.67 -26.33 21.81
CA GLN A 51 36.70 -27.64 22.47
C GLN A 51 36.68 -28.82 21.49
N LYS A 52 36.52 -28.57 20.18
CA LYS A 52 36.34 -29.60 19.13
C LYS A 52 35.15 -30.53 19.39
N GLU A 53 34.06 -30.00 19.95
CA GLU A 53 32.87 -30.76 20.30
C GLU A 53 31.97 -31.02 19.10
N GLY A 54 31.71 -32.30 18.83
CA GLY A 54 30.76 -32.75 17.82
C GLY A 54 29.30 -32.58 18.28
N PRO A 55 28.35 -32.38 17.35
CA PRO A 55 28.53 -32.34 15.90
C PRO A 55 28.81 -30.94 15.35
N ILE A 56 28.83 -29.89 16.18
CA ILE A 56 29.10 -28.51 15.72
C ILE A 56 30.48 -28.42 15.06
N TYR A 57 31.51 -29.03 15.66
CA TYR A 57 32.86 -29.05 15.09
C TYR A 57 32.93 -29.78 13.74
N GLU A 58 32.11 -30.81 13.54
CA GLU A 58 32.01 -31.51 12.25
C GLU A 58 31.40 -30.61 11.17
N GLY A 59 30.36 -29.83 11.52
CA GLY A 59 29.83 -28.79 10.64
C GLY A 59 30.83 -27.66 10.36
N PHE A 60 31.67 -27.32 11.33
CA PHE A 60 32.74 -26.33 11.14
C PHE A 60 33.79 -26.78 10.13
N LYS A 61 34.13 -28.08 10.08
CA LYS A 61 35.03 -28.61 9.06
C LYS A 61 34.49 -28.42 7.64
N LEU A 62 33.18 -28.60 7.43
CA LEU A 62 32.56 -28.30 6.13
C LEU A 62 32.68 -26.82 5.75
N LEU A 63 32.52 -25.91 6.71
CA LEU A 63 32.75 -24.49 6.47
C LEU A 63 34.22 -24.22 6.14
N LEU A 64 35.17 -24.80 6.87
CA LEU A 64 36.61 -24.67 6.58
C LEU A 64 36.98 -25.14 5.18
N GLU A 65 36.36 -26.20 4.67
CA GLU A 65 36.62 -26.76 3.36
C GLU A 65 35.99 -25.95 2.21
N SER A 66 34.94 -25.18 2.49
CA SER A 66 34.23 -24.45 1.45
C SER A 66 35.13 -23.49 0.67
N PRO A 67 35.05 -23.45 -0.67
CA PRO A 67 35.75 -22.44 -1.46
C PRO A 67 35.23 -21.01 -1.22
N PHE A 68 34.02 -20.86 -0.66
CA PHE A 68 33.41 -19.55 -0.41
C PHE A 68 33.81 -18.97 0.95
N SER A 69 34.35 -19.78 1.87
CA SER A 69 34.81 -19.33 3.19
C SER A 69 36.27 -18.89 3.22
N LYS A 70 36.97 -18.95 2.09
CA LYS A 70 38.41 -18.64 2.01
C LYS A 70 38.64 -17.14 2.01
N MET A 71 39.61 -16.69 2.81
CA MET A 71 40.01 -15.28 2.90
C MET A 71 40.59 -14.74 1.58
N ASP A 72 41.09 -15.61 0.70
CA ASP A 72 41.59 -15.27 -0.63
C ASP A 72 40.54 -15.44 -1.74
N TYR A 73 39.26 -15.62 -1.39
CA TYR A 73 38.16 -15.67 -2.34
C TYR A 73 38.19 -14.44 -3.27
N ARG A 74 38.12 -14.71 -4.58
CA ARG A 74 38.10 -13.69 -5.62
C ARG A 74 36.64 -13.40 -6.00
N MET A 75 36.23 -12.18 -5.73
CA MET A 75 34.88 -11.69 -6.06
C MET A 75 34.63 -11.75 -7.57
N LEU A 76 33.41 -12.14 -7.96
CA LEU A 76 33.00 -12.24 -9.37
C LEU A 76 32.25 -10.99 -9.87
N GLY A 77 31.57 -10.28 -8.96
CA GLY A 77 30.98 -8.97 -9.20
C GLY A 77 31.89 -7.81 -8.75
N PRO A 78 31.33 -6.66 -8.35
CA PRO A 78 29.92 -6.30 -8.40
C PRO A 78 29.48 -5.87 -9.81
N VAL A 79 28.17 -5.90 -10.06
CA VAL A 79 27.53 -5.46 -11.31
C VAL A 79 26.44 -4.44 -11.02
N GLU A 80 26.12 -3.56 -11.97
CA GLU A 80 25.07 -2.54 -11.77
C GLU A 80 23.66 -3.11 -11.78
N GLU A 81 23.43 -4.13 -12.60
CA GLU A 81 22.17 -4.84 -12.72
C GLU A 81 22.44 -6.34 -12.67
N TRP A 82 21.66 -7.04 -11.85
CA TRP A 82 21.71 -8.49 -11.80
C TRP A 82 20.32 -9.06 -12.08
N GLY A 83 20.20 -9.98 -13.04
CA GLY A 83 18.90 -10.46 -13.49
C GLY A 83 18.86 -11.96 -13.69
N ARG A 84 17.69 -12.57 -13.43
CA ARG A 84 17.43 -14.00 -13.67
C ARG A 84 16.22 -14.16 -14.58
N ALA A 85 16.40 -14.91 -15.67
CA ALA A 85 15.42 -15.10 -16.75
C ALA A 85 14.80 -13.78 -17.33
N PRO A 86 15.51 -13.06 -18.24
CA PRO A 86 16.80 -13.42 -18.82
C PRO A 86 17.92 -13.30 -17.80
N ASN A 87 18.94 -14.15 -17.94
CA ASN A 87 20.10 -14.06 -17.07
C ASN A 87 20.94 -12.86 -17.50
N ILE A 88 21.01 -11.84 -16.63
CA ILE A 88 21.86 -10.66 -16.79
C ILE A 88 22.92 -10.77 -15.71
N ASN A 89 24.18 -10.95 -16.14
CA ASN A 89 25.30 -11.28 -15.26
C ASN A 89 25.06 -12.62 -14.51
N THR A 90 25.57 -13.71 -15.09
CA THR A 90 25.35 -15.07 -14.55
C THR A 90 26.26 -15.40 -13.37
N GLY A 91 25.66 -15.64 -12.20
CA GLY A 91 26.33 -16.29 -11.06
C GLY A 91 27.17 -15.39 -10.15
N GLN A 92 27.43 -14.13 -10.52
CA GLN A 92 28.24 -13.20 -9.70
C GLN A 92 27.64 -13.03 -8.30
N ALA A 93 26.39 -12.56 -8.23
CA ALA A 93 25.70 -12.36 -6.95
C ALA A 93 25.53 -13.66 -6.16
N GLN A 94 25.32 -14.80 -6.85
CA GLN A 94 25.13 -16.09 -6.20
C GLN A 94 26.37 -16.53 -5.42
N ASN A 95 27.55 -16.43 -6.04
CA ASN A 95 28.79 -16.86 -5.39
C ASN A 95 29.30 -15.82 -4.39
N ASP A 96 29.22 -14.54 -4.72
CA ASP A 96 29.67 -13.47 -3.83
C ASP A 96 28.79 -13.36 -2.57
N ALA A 97 27.47 -13.58 -2.67
CA ALA A 97 26.59 -13.61 -1.50
C ALA A 97 26.94 -14.76 -0.54
N LYS A 98 27.19 -15.96 -1.09
CA LYS A 98 27.69 -17.10 -0.29
C LYS A 98 29.03 -16.78 0.36
N ALA A 99 29.94 -16.18 -0.40
CA ALA A 99 31.27 -15.84 0.10
C ALA A 99 31.24 -14.76 1.19
N ALA A 100 30.41 -13.73 1.03
CA ALA A 100 30.17 -12.72 2.05
C ALA A 100 29.63 -13.36 3.34
N TYR A 101 28.58 -14.17 3.25
CA TYR A 101 27.99 -14.83 4.40
C TYR A 101 28.96 -15.80 5.09
N GLN A 102 29.65 -16.64 4.34
CA GLN A 102 30.54 -17.64 4.92
C GLN A 102 31.81 -17.02 5.52
N ASN A 103 32.37 -15.96 4.92
CA ASN A 103 33.46 -15.20 5.54
C ASN A 103 32.99 -14.43 6.77
N ALA A 104 31.80 -13.82 6.75
CA ALA A 104 31.24 -13.16 7.94
C ALA A 104 30.99 -14.15 9.09
N LEU A 105 30.52 -15.37 8.77
CA LEU A 105 30.36 -16.45 9.74
C LEU A 105 31.71 -16.95 10.28
N MET A 106 32.70 -17.15 9.39
CA MET A 106 34.08 -17.50 9.77
C MET A 106 34.67 -16.46 10.72
N TRP A 107 34.49 -15.17 10.43
CA TRP A 107 34.87 -14.08 11.32
C TRP A 107 34.20 -14.24 12.69
N ALA A 108 32.86 -14.29 12.72
CA ALA A 108 32.10 -14.26 13.97
C ALA A 108 32.47 -15.42 14.92
N ILE A 109 32.83 -16.59 14.38
CA ILE A 109 33.09 -17.80 15.18
C ILE A 109 34.58 -18.12 15.37
N THR A 110 35.49 -17.49 14.62
CA THR A 110 36.96 -17.72 14.74
C THR A 110 37.75 -16.49 15.16
N GLU A 111 37.18 -15.29 15.05
CA GLU A 111 37.82 -14.00 15.36
C GLU A 111 39.08 -13.72 14.52
N LYS A 112 39.17 -14.34 13.33
CA LYS A 112 40.26 -14.13 12.38
C LYS A 112 39.92 -12.96 11.44
N GLN A 113 40.55 -11.82 11.69
CA GLN A 113 40.32 -10.56 10.98
C GLN A 113 40.26 -10.65 9.44
N PRO A 114 41.12 -11.44 8.74
CA PRO A 114 41.06 -11.52 7.27
C PRO A 114 39.70 -11.98 6.70
N HIS A 115 38.91 -12.73 7.47
CA HIS A 115 37.56 -13.11 7.06
C HIS A 115 36.55 -11.94 7.20
N ALA A 116 36.70 -11.09 8.23
CA ALA A 116 35.91 -9.87 8.33
C ALA A 116 36.22 -8.93 7.16
N ASP A 117 37.51 -8.72 6.88
CA ASP A 117 37.98 -7.84 5.80
C ASP A 117 37.42 -8.30 4.44
N LYS A 118 37.44 -9.61 4.17
CA LYS A 118 36.86 -10.18 2.94
C LYS A 118 35.34 -10.00 2.86
N ALA A 119 34.62 -10.21 3.95
CA ALA A 119 33.17 -10.00 3.97
C ALA A 119 32.80 -8.53 3.74
N ILE A 120 33.51 -7.61 4.41
CA ILE A 120 33.35 -6.16 4.28
C ILE A 120 33.68 -5.71 2.84
N GLU A 121 34.77 -6.20 2.25
CA GLU A 121 35.15 -5.93 0.85
C GLU A 121 33.99 -6.25 -0.10
N ILE A 122 33.41 -7.44 0.01
CA ILE A 122 32.31 -7.87 -0.85
C ILE A 122 31.06 -7.02 -0.60
N LEU A 123 30.69 -6.80 0.66
CA LEU A 123 29.50 -6.02 1.03
C LEU A 123 29.59 -4.58 0.53
N ASN A 124 30.71 -3.91 0.77
CA ASN A 124 30.95 -2.54 0.31
C ASN A 124 30.95 -2.43 -1.21
N ALA A 125 31.55 -3.40 -1.90
CA ALA A 125 31.61 -3.40 -3.36
C ALA A 125 30.21 -3.54 -3.99
N TRP A 126 29.39 -4.49 -3.49
CA TRP A 126 28.02 -4.65 -3.97
C TRP A 126 27.12 -3.48 -3.58
N ALA A 127 27.23 -2.98 -2.35
CA ALA A 127 26.47 -1.81 -1.89
C ALA A 127 26.75 -0.56 -2.73
N GLY A 128 28.01 -0.37 -3.16
CA GLY A 128 28.43 0.78 -3.94
C GLY A 128 28.08 0.72 -5.43
N LYS A 129 27.66 -0.43 -5.97
CA LYS A 129 27.48 -0.59 -7.44
C LYS A 129 26.13 -1.14 -7.86
N LEU A 130 25.51 -2.06 -7.12
CA LEU A 130 24.24 -2.65 -7.54
C LEU A 130 23.11 -1.60 -7.46
N LYS A 131 22.40 -1.42 -8.56
CA LYS A 131 21.28 -0.47 -8.68
C LYS A 131 19.92 -1.17 -8.65
N LYS A 132 19.82 -2.39 -9.18
CA LYS A 132 18.56 -3.15 -9.20
C LYS A 132 18.76 -4.64 -9.45
N VAL A 133 17.84 -5.46 -8.95
CA VAL A 133 17.65 -6.86 -9.35
C VAL A 133 16.49 -6.98 -10.32
N SER A 134 16.70 -7.62 -11.47
CA SER A 134 15.73 -7.67 -12.58
C SER A 134 15.44 -9.09 -13.08
N GLY A 135 14.68 -9.18 -14.17
CA GLY A 135 14.27 -10.46 -14.76
C GLY A 135 13.03 -11.06 -14.11
N ILE A 136 12.43 -12.03 -14.81
CA ILE A 136 11.17 -12.65 -14.37
C ILE A 136 11.36 -13.46 -13.10
N ASP A 137 12.56 -14.04 -12.91
CA ASP A 137 12.99 -14.75 -11.71
C ASP A 137 13.68 -13.82 -10.71
N GLY A 138 13.63 -12.50 -10.93
CA GLY A 138 14.23 -11.48 -10.08
C GLY A 138 13.76 -11.54 -8.63
N VAL A 139 12.48 -11.89 -8.38
CA VAL A 139 11.93 -12.07 -7.03
C VAL A 139 12.64 -13.21 -6.30
N LEU A 140 12.84 -14.34 -6.98
CA LEU A 140 13.56 -15.48 -6.42
C LEU A 140 15.04 -15.12 -6.23
N ALA A 141 15.67 -14.47 -7.21
CA ALA A 141 17.04 -14.01 -7.13
C ALA A 141 17.29 -13.07 -5.92
N SER A 142 16.50 -12.00 -5.79
CA SER A 142 16.59 -11.07 -4.65
C SER A 142 16.23 -11.77 -3.33
N GLY A 143 15.23 -12.66 -3.35
CA GLY A 143 14.80 -13.47 -2.22
C GLY A 143 15.84 -14.49 -1.71
N LEU A 144 16.80 -14.91 -2.54
CA LEU A 144 17.82 -15.90 -2.16
C LEU A 144 19.16 -15.23 -1.84
N GLN A 145 19.68 -14.41 -2.76
CA GLN A 145 20.99 -13.76 -2.62
C GLN A 145 20.94 -12.59 -1.64
N GLY A 146 19.87 -11.80 -1.67
CA GLY A 146 19.68 -10.69 -0.73
C GLY A 146 19.71 -11.18 0.72
N PHE A 147 19.07 -12.31 1.01
CA PHE A 147 19.07 -12.90 2.36
C PHE A 147 20.49 -13.24 2.87
N GLN A 148 21.35 -13.79 2.01
CA GLN A 148 22.73 -14.10 2.36
C GLN A 148 23.56 -12.84 2.63
N PHE A 149 23.44 -11.83 1.77
CA PHE A 149 24.11 -10.54 1.97
C PHE A 149 23.69 -9.85 3.26
N VAL A 150 22.38 -9.81 3.56
CA VAL A 150 21.89 -9.15 4.77
C VAL A 150 22.36 -9.90 6.04
N ASN A 151 22.39 -11.24 6.02
CA ASN A 151 22.97 -12.02 7.12
C ASN A 151 24.48 -11.79 7.28
N ALA A 152 25.21 -11.60 6.18
CA ALA A 152 26.63 -11.23 6.23
C ALA A 152 26.82 -9.85 6.87
N ALA A 153 26.05 -8.85 6.42
CA ALA A 153 26.08 -7.47 6.90
C ALA A 153 25.75 -7.38 8.41
N GLU A 154 24.71 -8.10 8.84
CA GLU A 154 24.33 -8.22 10.25
C GLU A 154 25.49 -8.75 11.11
N LEU A 155 26.12 -9.83 10.67
CA LEU A 155 27.24 -10.42 11.41
C LEU A 155 28.40 -9.43 11.51
N VAL A 156 28.86 -8.84 10.41
CA VAL A 156 30.03 -7.93 10.47
C VAL A 156 29.73 -6.67 11.29
N ARG A 157 28.57 -6.02 11.09
CA ARG A 157 28.21 -4.78 11.82
C ARG A 157 28.18 -4.99 13.33
N TYR A 158 27.59 -6.10 13.77
CA TYR A 158 27.33 -6.33 15.18
C TYR A 158 28.32 -7.28 15.86
N THR A 159 29.49 -7.57 15.28
CA THR A 159 30.52 -8.43 15.92
C THR A 159 31.90 -7.80 15.96
N ASP A 160 31.98 -6.47 16.10
CA ASP A 160 33.23 -5.72 16.25
C ASP A 160 34.24 -5.99 15.11
N SER A 161 33.74 -6.17 13.88
CA SER A 161 34.56 -6.58 12.73
C SER A 161 35.49 -5.49 12.18
N GLY A 162 35.35 -4.25 12.67
CA GLY A 162 35.99 -3.07 12.09
C GLY A 162 35.23 -2.45 10.92
N TRP A 163 34.01 -2.92 10.59
CA TRP A 163 33.16 -2.27 9.58
C TRP A 163 32.66 -0.93 10.12
N THR A 164 32.85 0.15 9.36
CA THR A 164 32.49 1.48 9.85
C THR A 164 30.98 1.69 9.74
N GLU A 165 30.42 2.48 10.67
CA GLU A 165 28.99 2.78 10.66
C GLU A 165 28.55 3.46 9.35
N ALA A 166 29.37 4.36 8.81
CA ALA A 166 29.10 5.01 7.53
C ALA A 166 29.06 4.02 6.35
N GLU A 167 29.83 2.93 6.39
CA GLU A 167 29.73 1.85 5.40
C GLU A 167 28.47 1.01 5.60
N ALA A 168 28.12 0.72 6.85
CA ALA A 168 26.90 -0.01 7.20
C ALA A 168 25.64 0.74 6.74
N GLU A 169 25.54 2.05 6.99
CA GLU A 169 24.44 2.91 6.52
C GLU A 169 24.34 2.93 4.98
N ARG A 170 25.47 2.93 4.25
CA ARG A 170 25.45 2.79 2.78
C ARG A 170 24.93 1.44 2.34
N CYS A 171 25.26 0.38 3.07
CA CYS A 171 24.76 -0.97 2.81
C CYS A 171 23.25 -1.09 3.07
N GLU A 172 22.73 -0.50 4.15
CA GLU A 172 21.29 -0.39 4.41
C GLU A 172 20.56 0.29 3.24
N ALA A 173 21.08 1.43 2.78
CA ALA A 173 20.51 2.16 1.66
C ALA A 173 20.51 1.30 0.39
N SER A 174 21.56 0.50 0.15
CA SER A 174 21.60 -0.44 -0.97
C SER A 174 20.53 -1.53 -0.86
N PHE A 175 20.30 -2.11 0.33
CA PHE A 175 19.23 -3.09 0.52
C PHE A 175 17.85 -2.50 0.22
N LYS A 176 17.57 -1.28 0.69
CA LYS A 176 16.30 -0.58 0.44
C LYS A 176 16.12 -0.18 -1.03
N ASN A 177 17.19 0.21 -1.72
CA ASN A 177 17.10 0.77 -3.07
C ASN A 177 17.31 -0.24 -4.20
N ALA A 178 18.12 -1.28 -4.00
CA ALA A 178 18.49 -2.22 -5.06
C ALA A 178 17.83 -3.60 -4.94
N TRP A 179 17.59 -4.06 -3.70
CA TRP A 179 17.09 -5.42 -3.43
C TRP A 179 15.60 -5.46 -3.10
N LEU A 180 15.15 -4.61 -2.18
CA LEU A 180 13.77 -4.56 -1.69
C LEU A 180 12.74 -4.28 -2.80
N PRO A 181 12.95 -3.37 -3.77
CA PRO A 181 11.92 -3.05 -4.77
C PRO A 181 11.48 -4.27 -5.60
N THR A 182 12.40 -5.19 -5.88
CA THR A 182 12.11 -6.41 -6.65
C THR A 182 11.21 -7.38 -5.90
N ILE A 183 11.24 -7.38 -4.56
CA ILE A 183 10.48 -8.30 -3.69
C ILE A 183 9.36 -7.62 -2.93
N GLU A 184 9.20 -6.29 -3.05
CA GLU A 184 8.25 -5.46 -2.32
C GLU A 184 6.83 -6.06 -2.35
N HIS A 185 6.41 -6.57 -3.50
CA HIS A 185 5.06 -7.09 -3.77
C HIS A 185 4.98 -8.62 -3.78
N TYR A 186 6.03 -9.28 -3.30
CA TYR A 186 6.20 -10.74 -3.40
C TYR A 186 6.04 -11.22 -4.86
N ALA A 187 5.91 -12.53 -5.04
CA ALA A 187 5.58 -13.15 -6.32
C ALA A 187 4.19 -13.75 -6.26
N TYR A 188 3.13 -12.92 -6.27
CA TYR A 188 1.75 -13.44 -6.34
C TYR A 188 1.53 -14.27 -7.63
N PHE A 189 2.48 -14.12 -8.58
CA PHE A 189 2.94 -14.90 -9.73
C PHE A 189 2.46 -16.30 -10.08
N ALA A 190 3.03 -17.36 -9.54
CA ALA A 190 4.04 -17.43 -8.51
C ALA A 190 3.76 -18.66 -7.68
N ASN A 191 4.58 -19.68 -7.87
CA ASN A 191 4.72 -20.81 -6.98
C ASN A 191 5.15 -20.32 -5.58
N GLY A 192 4.63 -20.94 -4.50
CA GLY A 192 4.78 -20.41 -3.14
C GLY A 192 6.24 -20.23 -2.70
N ASN A 193 7.16 -21.04 -3.24
CA ASN A 193 8.59 -20.94 -2.92
C ASN A 193 9.23 -19.59 -3.32
N TRP A 194 8.68 -18.91 -4.32
CA TRP A 194 9.16 -17.57 -4.70
C TRP A 194 8.80 -16.50 -3.67
N GLU A 195 7.59 -16.62 -3.13
CA GLU A 195 7.08 -15.72 -2.12
C GLU A 195 7.74 -15.99 -0.77
N THR A 196 8.05 -17.25 -0.42
CA THR A 196 8.84 -17.53 0.78
C THR A 196 10.28 -17.05 0.67
N ALA A 197 10.86 -17.01 -0.54
CA ALA A 197 12.15 -16.35 -0.80
C ALA A 197 12.07 -14.83 -0.54
N ALA A 198 11.06 -14.16 -1.10
CA ALA A 198 10.82 -12.75 -0.83
C ALA A 198 10.60 -12.48 0.66
N LEU A 199 9.84 -13.34 1.34
CA LEU A 199 9.47 -13.21 2.75
C LEU A 199 10.71 -13.26 3.66
N GLN A 200 11.62 -14.22 3.50
CA GLN A 200 12.85 -14.27 4.32
C GLN A 200 13.74 -13.04 4.12
N THR A 201 13.90 -12.55 2.87
CA THR A 201 14.75 -11.39 2.59
C THR A 201 14.11 -10.11 3.09
N LYS A 202 12.81 -9.88 2.84
CA LYS A 202 12.10 -8.70 3.36
C LYS A 202 12.20 -8.63 4.88
N MET A 203 12.02 -9.75 5.57
CA MET A 203 12.13 -9.80 7.02
C MET A 203 13.54 -9.50 7.52
N ALA A 204 14.56 -10.05 6.85
CA ALA A 204 15.95 -9.76 7.20
C ALA A 204 16.35 -8.30 6.96
N ILE A 205 15.93 -7.72 5.82
CA ILE A 205 16.13 -6.30 5.52
C ILE A 205 15.44 -5.43 6.59
N ALA A 206 14.20 -5.78 6.98
CA ALA A 206 13.46 -5.05 7.99
C ALA A 206 14.21 -4.98 9.32
N VAL A 207 14.73 -6.12 9.79
CA VAL A 207 15.51 -6.18 11.03
C VAL A 207 16.83 -5.41 10.85
N PHE A 208 17.65 -5.73 9.84
CA PHE A 208 18.97 -5.10 9.65
C PHE A 208 18.91 -3.57 9.51
N CYS A 209 17.84 -3.04 8.89
CA CYS A 209 17.64 -1.62 8.66
C CYS A 209 16.73 -0.94 9.71
N ASP A 210 16.48 -1.59 10.86
CA ASP A 210 15.64 -1.08 11.94
C ASP A 210 14.22 -0.61 11.51
N ASP A 211 13.64 -1.27 10.49
CA ASP A 211 12.34 -0.93 9.91
C ASP A 211 11.21 -1.78 10.50
N ARG A 212 10.61 -1.29 11.60
CA ARG A 212 9.57 -2.02 12.32
C ARG A 212 8.29 -2.17 11.50
N ASP A 213 7.92 -1.19 10.69
CA ASP A 213 6.71 -1.25 9.86
C ASP A 213 6.84 -2.33 8.80
N LEU A 214 8.00 -2.42 8.12
CA LEU A 214 8.28 -3.47 7.15
C LEU A 214 8.29 -4.87 7.79
N PHE A 215 8.81 -5.01 9.01
CA PHE A 215 8.79 -6.27 9.74
C PHE A 215 7.36 -6.70 10.06
N GLU A 216 6.53 -5.79 10.57
CA GLU A 216 5.13 -6.05 10.91
C GLU A 216 4.29 -6.39 9.68
N GLU A 217 4.50 -5.69 8.56
CA GLU A 217 3.90 -6.03 7.27
C GLU A 217 4.29 -7.45 6.83
N THR A 218 5.57 -7.81 6.98
CA THR A 218 6.09 -9.11 6.54
C THR A 218 5.57 -10.25 7.43
N ILE A 219 5.52 -10.08 8.76
CA ILE A 219 4.91 -11.07 9.68
C ILE A 219 3.42 -11.21 9.35
N ARG A 220 2.69 -10.11 9.16
CA ARG A 220 1.27 -10.12 8.80
C ARG A 220 1.02 -10.87 7.48
N TYR A 221 1.85 -10.64 6.47
CA TYR A 221 1.79 -11.41 5.22
C TYR A 221 2.08 -12.91 5.46
N SER A 222 3.02 -13.23 6.35
CA SER A 222 3.37 -14.62 6.66
C SER A 222 2.16 -15.39 7.19
N VAL A 223 1.32 -14.76 8.00
CA VAL A 223 0.18 -15.41 8.67
C VAL A 223 -1.18 -15.19 7.99
N ASN A 224 -1.34 -14.12 7.21
CA ASN A 224 -2.61 -13.71 6.59
C ASN A 224 -2.45 -13.16 5.16
N GLY A 225 -1.32 -13.44 4.51
CA GLY A 225 -1.06 -13.06 3.12
C GLY A 225 -1.91 -13.86 2.13
N CYS A 226 -2.35 -13.19 1.06
CA CYS A 226 -3.26 -13.73 0.06
C CYS A 226 -2.59 -14.57 -1.05
N GLY A 227 -1.26 -14.52 -1.14
CA GLY A 227 -0.45 -15.29 -2.09
C GLY A 227 -0.11 -16.71 -1.62
N ASN A 228 0.50 -17.52 -2.49
CA ASN A 228 0.87 -18.91 -2.21
C ASN A 228 1.98 -19.05 -1.15
N GLY A 229 2.75 -17.99 -0.85
CA GLY A 229 3.87 -18.02 0.10
C GLY A 229 3.54 -17.82 1.57
N SER A 230 2.31 -17.42 1.91
CA SER A 230 1.90 -17.37 3.33
C SER A 230 1.87 -18.78 3.91
N ILE A 231 2.04 -18.92 5.23
CA ILE A 231 2.20 -20.24 5.88
C ILE A 231 1.06 -21.19 5.52
N ARG A 232 -0.19 -20.70 5.54
CA ARG A 232 -1.39 -21.49 5.22
C ARG A 232 -1.51 -21.85 3.74
N ASN A 233 -0.96 -21.04 2.84
CA ASN A 233 -1.05 -21.29 1.41
C ASN A 233 0.17 -22.07 0.88
N MET A 234 1.31 -22.01 1.59
CA MET A 234 2.47 -22.85 1.30
C MET A 234 2.26 -24.27 1.84
N ILE A 235 1.58 -24.42 2.99
CA ILE A 235 1.20 -25.70 3.62
C ILE A 235 -0.33 -25.78 3.68
N VAL A 236 -0.91 -26.07 2.51
CA VAL A 236 -2.32 -25.90 2.17
C VAL A 236 -3.27 -26.65 3.11
N TYR A 237 -2.89 -27.87 3.49
CA TYR A 237 -3.73 -28.73 4.33
C TYR A 237 -3.10 -29.01 5.69
N SER A 238 -3.94 -29.26 6.69
CA SER A 238 -3.51 -29.57 8.06
C SER A 238 -2.72 -30.88 8.16
N SER A 239 -2.76 -31.72 7.11
CA SER A 239 -1.90 -32.89 6.94
C SER A 239 -0.42 -32.54 6.77
N GLY A 240 -0.08 -31.29 6.43
CA GLY A 240 1.29 -30.88 6.08
C GLY A 240 1.56 -30.86 4.57
N GLN A 241 0.58 -31.21 3.73
CA GLN A 241 0.76 -31.15 2.27
C GLN A 241 1.14 -29.73 1.83
N CYS A 242 2.29 -29.61 1.18
CA CYS A 242 2.80 -28.34 0.67
C CYS A 242 2.26 -28.05 -0.74
N GLN A 243 2.18 -26.77 -1.10
CA GLN A 243 1.73 -26.30 -2.41
C GLN A 243 2.56 -26.95 -3.55
N GLU A 244 3.87 -27.03 -3.40
CA GLU A 244 4.77 -27.53 -4.44
C GLU A 244 4.79 -29.06 -4.64
N THR A 245 4.07 -29.85 -3.82
CA THR A 245 4.24 -31.32 -3.77
C THR A 245 3.92 -32.03 -5.08
N THR A 246 3.09 -31.45 -5.94
CA THR A 246 2.74 -32.00 -7.27
C THR A 246 3.77 -31.66 -8.34
N ARG A 247 4.69 -30.72 -8.09
CA ARG A 247 5.72 -30.33 -9.05
C ARG A 247 6.99 -31.16 -8.86
N ALA A 248 7.62 -31.04 -7.70
CA ALA A 248 8.76 -31.87 -7.30
C ALA A 248 9.05 -31.72 -5.80
N GLN A 249 9.61 -32.76 -5.18
CA GLN A 249 9.92 -32.75 -3.74
C GLN A 249 11.00 -31.73 -3.37
N HIS A 250 11.96 -31.46 -4.26
CA HIS A 250 12.98 -30.44 -4.00
C HIS A 250 12.40 -29.02 -3.98
N TYR A 251 11.29 -28.75 -4.67
CA TYR A 251 10.63 -27.45 -4.62
C TYR A 251 9.75 -27.26 -3.38
N ALA A 252 9.14 -28.33 -2.89
CA ALA A 252 8.50 -28.33 -1.58
C ALA A 252 9.53 -28.05 -0.48
N GLN A 253 10.69 -28.70 -0.55
CA GLN A 253 11.83 -28.43 0.33
C GLN A 253 12.33 -26.99 0.23
N LEU A 254 12.48 -26.45 -0.99
CA LEU A 254 12.83 -25.05 -1.19
C LEU A 254 11.87 -24.14 -0.43
N GLY A 255 10.57 -24.21 -0.73
CA GLY A 255 9.60 -23.28 -0.14
C GLY A 255 9.56 -23.31 1.38
N ILE A 256 9.54 -24.50 2.00
CA ILE A 256 9.49 -24.61 3.47
C ILE A 256 10.85 -24.31 4.14
N GLY A 257 11.96 -24.58 3.45
CA GLY A 257 13.30 -24.24 3.92
C GLY A 257 13.52 -22.73 4.01
N LEU A 258 13.02 -21.96 3.05
CA LEU A 258 13.07 -20.49 3.10
C LEU A 258 12.08 -19.94 4.13
N LEU A 259 10.90 -20.56 4.27
CA LEU A 259 9.94 -20.19 5.30
C LEU A 259 10.49 -20.36 6.71
N THR A 260 11.30 -21.41 6.97
CA THR A 260 11.98 -21.55 8.27
C THR A 260 13.14 -20.59 8.47
N CYS A 261 13.76 -20.05 7.40
CA CYS A 261 14.70 -18.93 7.56
C CYS A 261 13.97 -17.71 8.12
N ALA A 262 12.81 -17.37 7.56
CA ALA A 262 11.99 -16.27 8.07
C ALA A 262 11.48 -16.53 9.48
N ALA A 263 11.02 -17.75 9.78
CA ALA A 263 10.58 -18.10 11.13
C ALA A 263 11.71 -17.99 12.16
N GLU A 264 12.96 -18.29 11.78
CA GLU A 264 14.12 -18.09 12.64
C GLU A 264 14.40 -16.61 12.88
N VAL A 265 14.38 -15.76 11.85
CA VAL A 265 14.52 -14.30 12.01
C VAL A 265 13.43 -13.77 12.95
N ALA A 266 12.17 -14.15 12.74
CA ALA A 266 11.07 -13.78 13.62
C ALA A 266 11.28 -14.28 15.07
N TRP A 267 11.76 -15.52 15.23
CA TRP A 267 12.05 -16.10 16.53
C TRP A 267 13.09 -15.29 17.29
N GLN A 268 14.16 -14.83 16.63
CA GLN A 268 15.17 -13.99 17.28
C GLN A 268 14.61 -12.67 17.79
N GLN A 269 13.59 -12.13 17.10
CA GLN A 269 12.84 -10.94 17.52
C GLN A 269 11.71 -11.24 18.54
N GLY A 270 11.65 -12.48 19.04
CA GLY A 270 10.68 -12.94 20.04
C GLY A 270 9.27 -13.16 19.50
N VAL A 271 9.14 -13.48 18.21
CA VAL A 271 7.87 -13.77 17.51
C VAL A 271 7.84 -15.23 17.05
N ASP A 272 6.91 -16.03 17.56
CA ASP A 272 6.84 -17.48 17.32
C ASP A 272 6.06 -17.85 16.06
N LEU A 273 6.66 -17.61 14.89
CA LEU A 273 6.12 -18.10 13.61
C LEU A 273 6.20 -19.61 13.45
N TYR A 274 7.12 -20.29 14.15
CA TYR A 274 7.20 -21.75 14.14
C TYR A 274 5.91 -22.37 14.71
N GLY A 275 5.44 -21.86 15.85
CA GLY A 275 4.22 -22.33 16.50
C GLY A 275 2.91 -21.92 15.84
N TRP A 276 2.95 -21.09 14.78
CA TRP A 276 1.74 -20.58 14.13
C TRP A 276 0.87 -21.69 13.54
N ASP A 277 -0.45 -21.55 13.71
CA ASP A 277 -1.48 -22.43 13.15
C ASP A 277 -1.27 -23.93 13.49
N ASN A 278 -0.96 -24.18 14.77
CA ASN A 278 -0.67 -25.50 15.35
C ASN A 278 0.56 -26.14 14.70
N ASP A 279 1.72 -25.49 14.84
CA ASP A 279 3.02 -25.94 14.30
C ASP A 279 2.95 -26.27 12.81
N ARG A 280 2.27 -25.43 12.02
CA ARG A 280 1.98 -25.71 10.61
C ARG A 280 3.24 -25.98 9.80
N ILE A 281 4.31 -25.24 10.10
CA ILE A 281 5.63 -25.42 9.47
C ILE A 281 6.19 -26.82 9.78
N LEU A 282 6.12 -27.29 11.03
CA LEU A 282 6.57 -28.65 11.39
C LEU A 282 5.79 -29.71 10.62
N LYS A 283 4.47 -29.57 10.50
CA LYS A 283 3.64 -30.52 9.75
C LYS A 283 4.09 -30.61 8.29
N GLY A 284 4.45 -29.48 7.68
CA GLY A 284 5.06 -29.44 6.35
C GLY A 284 6.35 -30.26 6.26
N TYR A 285 7.26 -30.05 7.21
CA TYR A 285 8.51 -30.81 7.31
C TYR A 285 8.29 -32.31 7.51
N GLU A 286 7.42 -32.71 8.44
CA GLU A 286 7.14 -34.11 8.71
C GLU A 286 6.48 -34.79 7.50
N TYR A 287 5.59 -34.08 6.79
CA TYR A 287 4.98 -34.58 5.55
C TYR A 287 6.02 -34.88 4.47
N ILE A 288 6.89 -33.90 4.16
CA ILE A 288 7.89 -34.10 3.09
C ILE A 288 9.02 -35.05 3.51
N ALA A 289 9.37 -35.10 4.80
CA ALA A 289 10.37 -36.01 5.33
C ALA A 289 9.85 -37.45 5.23
N ARG A 290 8.62 -37.70 5.71
CA ARG A 290 7.95 -39.00 5.63
C ARG A 290 7.90 -39.52 4.19
N TYR A 291 7.42 -38.69 3.27
CA TYR A 291 7.36 -39.07 1.86
C TYR A 291 8.74 -39.32 1.26
N GLY A 292 9.72 -38.46 1.58
CA GLY A 292 11.09 -38.61 1.15
C GLY A 292 11.76 -39.89 1.67
N LEU A 293 11.43 -40.33 2.89
CA LEU A 293 11.96 -41.54 3.52
C LEU A 293 11.36 -42.84 2.93
N GLY A 294 10.48 -42.73 1.94
CA GLY A 294 9.88 -43.86 1.23
C GLY A 294 8.52 -44.28 1.77
N GLU A 295 7.97 -43.59 2.77
CA GLU A 295 6.61 -43.82 3.22
C GLU A 295 5.58 -43.08 2.35
N GLU A 296 4.34 -43.57 2.35
CA GLU A 296 3.22 -42.91 1.68
C GLU A 296 2.57 -41.84 2.57
N VAL A 297 2.04 -40.81 1.93
CA VAL A 297 1.38 -39.67 2.58
C VAL A 297 0.05 -39.36 1.90
N ALA A 298 -0.93 -38.91 2.67
CA ALA A 298 -2.24 -38.56 2.12
C ALA A 298 -2.14 -37.32 1.23
N TYR A 299 -2.52 -37.46 -0.04
CA TYR A 299 -2.60 -36.38 -1.00
C TYR A 299 -4.04 -35.99 -1.28
N ARG A 300 -4.29 -34.68 -1.39
CA ARG A 300 -5.55 -34.10 -1.83
C ARG A 300 -5.29 -33.06 -2.91
N HIS A 301 -6.10 -33.09 -3.98
CA HIS A 301 -6.06 -32.03 -5.00
C HIS A 301 -6.34 -30.66 -4.40
N TYR A 302 -5.68 -29.64 -4.93
CA TYR A 302 -5.97 -28.25 -4.62
C TYR A 302 -5.72 -27.41 -5.86
N LEU A 303 -6.50 -26.34 -6.05
CA LEU A 303 -6.24 -25.30 -7.04
C LEU A 303 -5.51 -24.17 -6.32
N ASP A 304 -4.39 -23.72 -6.87
CA ASP A 304 -3.58 -22.68 -6.23
C ASP A 304 -4.18 -21.28 -6.41
N ARG A 305 -3.67 -20.30 -5.63
CA ARG A 305 -4.19 -18.91 -5.64
C ARG A 305 -4.03 -18.21 -6.99
N THR A 306 -3.11 -18.67 -7.84
CA THR A 306 -2.90 -18.09 -9.17
C THR A 306 -3.83 -18.66 -10.24
N GLY A 307 -4.54 -19.75 -9.93
CA GLY A 307 -5.35 -20.49 -10.90
C GLY A 307 -4.52 -21.19 -11.98
N LYS A 308 -3.25 -21.47 -11.71
CA LYS A 308 -2.32 -22.07 -12.69
C LYS A 308 -2.05 -23.54 -12.44
N TYR A 309 -1.98 -23.94 -11.17
CA TYR A 309 -1.53 -25.25 -10.72
C TYR A 309 -2.65 -26.00 -10.01
N GLY A 310 -2.77 -27.29 -10.32
CA GLY A 310 -3.85 -28.15 -9.81
C GLY A 310 -4.96 -28.38 -10.82
N PHE A 311 -5.96 -29.18 -10.43
CA PHE A 311 -7.10 -29.51 -11.26
C PHE A 311 -7.92 -28.25 -11.58
N GLY A 312 -8.19 -28.01 -12.87
CA GLY A 312 -8.88 -26.79 -13.34
C GLY A 312 -7.99 -25.58 -13.64
N GLY A 313 -6.69 -25.63 -13.30
CA GLY A 313 -5.73 -24.58 -13.66
C GLY A 313 -5.13 -24.71 -15.07
N ARG A 314 -4.37 -23.71 -15.54
CA ARG A 314 -3.69 -23.74 -16.85
C ARG A 314 -2.82 -24.98 -17.06
N ASN A 315 -2.21 -25.51 -16.00
CA ASN A 315 -1.42 -26.74 -16.01
C ASN A 315 -2.20 -27.87 -15.29
N ASN A 316 -3.38 -28.22 -15.79
CA ASN A 316 -4.37 -29.13 -15.17
C ASN A 316 -3.92 -30.59 -14.97
N HIS A 317 -2.65 -30.94 -15.21
CA HIS A 317 -2.12 -32.30 -15.09
C HIS A 317 -1.51 -32.60 -13.71
N TYR A 318 -1.54 -31.65 -12.76
CA TYR A 318 -1.05 -31.87 -11.39
C TYR A 318 -2.09 -32.61 -10.54
N THR A 319 -2.23 -33.91 -10.80
CA THR A 319 -3.27 -34.76 -10.19
C THR A 319 -2.76 -35.68 -9.08
N GLU A 320 -1.45 -35.79 -8.88
CA GLU A 320 -0.85 -36.67 -7.88
C GLU A 320 0.40 -36.04 -7.28
N ILE A 321 0.86 -36.59 -6.15
CA ILE A 321 2.13 -36.18 -5.56
C ILE A 321 3.29 -36.57 -6.47
N SER A 322 4.22 -35.65 -6.71
CA SER A 322 5.35 -35.89 -7.61
C SER A 322 6.37 -36.84 -6.99
N THR A 323 6.82 -37.84 -7.73
CA THR A 323 7.96 -38.70 -7.36
C THR A 323 9.31 -38.05 -7.66
N LEU A 324 9.34 -36.93 -8.37
CA LEU A 324 10.57 -36.25 -8.74
C LEU A 324 11.32 -35.76 -7.49
N SER A 325 12.58 -36.20 -7.36
CA SER A 325 13.46 -35.95 -6.21
C SER A 325 12.97 -36.53 -4.88
N ARG A 326 12.06 -37.52 -4.88
CA ARG A 326 11.77 -38.32 -3.68
C ARG A 326 13.08 -38.99 -3.21
N GLY A 327 13.31 -39.00 -1.90
CA GLY A 327 14.57 -39.49 -1.30
C GLY A 327 15.73 -38.49 -1.30
N SER A 328 15.62 -37.36 -2.01
CA SER A 328 16.63 -36.30 -1.96
C SER A 328 16.33 -35.34 -0.81
N PHE A 329 17.24 -35.23 0.15
CA PHE A 329 17.10 -34.31 1.28
C PHE A 329 18.06 -33.13 1.19
N TRP A 330 17.48 -31.93 1.11
CA TRP A 330 18.20 -30.66 1.08
C TRP A 330 18.65 -30.23 2.50
N PRO A 331 19.68 -29.37 2.63
CA PRO A 331 20.22 -28.93 3.91
C PRO A 331 19.30 -27.89 4.59
N ILE A 332 18.16 -28.35 5.11
CA ILE A 332 17.13 -27.52 5.74
C ILE A 332 16.56 -28.11 7.03
N TYR A 333 16.95 -29.34 7.40
CA TYR A 333 16.27 -30.13 8.42
C TYR A 333 16.83 -29.88 9.81
N GLU A 334 18.13 -29.59 9.95
CA GLU A 334 18.76 -29.40 11.25
C GLU A 334 18.10 -28.22 11.99
N ARG A 335 17.97 -27.05 11.37
CA ARG A 335 17.32 -25.89 12.01
C ARG A 335 15.92 -26.22 12.52
N ASN A 336 15.09 -26.83 11.67
CA ASN A 336 13.73 -27.22 12.01
C ASN A 336 13.71 -28.19 13.21
N TYR A 337 14.48 -29.28 13.13
CA TYR A 337 14.55 -30.26 14.20
C TYR A 337 15.07 -29.66 15.51
N GLN A 338 16.08 -28.81 15.45
CA GLN A 338 16.65 -28.16 16.63
C GLN A 338 15.67 -27.19 17.28
N HIS A 339 14.90 -26.45 16.48
CA HIS A 339 13.82 -25.62 17.01
C HIS A 339 12.77 -26.49 17.74
N TYR A 340 12.12 -27.40 17.04
CA TYR A 340 10.99 -28.15 17.60
C TYR A 340 11.43 -29.12 18.68
N ALA A 341 12.40 -30.01 18.44
CA ALA A 341 12.76 -31.04 19.40
C ALA A 341 13.66 -30.52 20.53
N LYS A 342 14.56 -29.55 20.26
CA LYS A 342 15.55 -29.09 21.25
C LYS A 342 15.18 -27.78 21.94
N ARG A 343 14.59 -26.79 21.26
CA ARG A 343 14.06 -25.59 21.94
C ARG A 343 12.68 -25.87 22.55
N ARG A 344 11.71 -26.34 21.75
CA ARG A 344 10.30 -26.49 22.20
C ARG A 344 9.98 -27.83 22.87
N GLY A 345 10.64 -28.92 22.48
CA GLY A 345 10.34 -30.28 22.96
C GLY A 345 9.20 -30.96 22.25
N ILE A 346 8.87 -30.46 21.07
CA ILE A 346 7.84 -30.99 20.21
C ILE A 346 8.47 -32.11 19.38
N SER A 347 7.78 -33.25 19.31
CA SER A 347 8.25 -34.42 18.57
C SER A 347 8.30 -34.13 17.07
N ALA A 348 9.40 -34.48 16.44
CA ALA A 348 9.63 -34.35 15.00
C ALA A 348 10.34 -35.62 14.48
N PRO A 349 9.67 -36.78 14.52
CA PRO A 349 10.29 -38.08 14.30
C PRO A 349 10.89 -38.25 12.90
N TYR A 350 10.23 -37.78 11.85
CA TYR A 350 10.74 -37.93 10.48
C TYR A 350 11.88 -36.94 10.22
N SER A 351 11.74 -35.69 10.66
CA SER A 351 12.82 -34.72 10.61
C SER A 351 14.06 -35.21 11.36
N LYS A 352 13.88 -35.87 12.52
CA LYS A 352 14.97 -36.49 13.28
C LYS A 352 15.73 -37.52 12.44
N GLN A 353 15.02 -38.45 11.80
CA GLN A 353 15.65 -39.47 10.95
C GLN A 353 16.46 -38.85 9.81
N VAL A 354 15.91 -37.82 9.15
CA VAL A 354 16.63 -37.11 8.08
C VAL A 354 17.89 -36.42 8.63
N VAL A 355 17.80 -35.74 9.77
CA VAL A 355 18.95 -35.09 10.40
C VAL A 355 20.03 -36.11 10.79
N GLU A 356 19.65 -37.25 11.37
CA GLU A 356 20.59 -38.31 11.75
C GLU A 356 21.26 -38.94 10.53
N MET A 357 20.53 -39.06 9.41
CA MET A 357 21.07 -39.56 8.14
C MET A 357 22.03 -38.56 7.45
N LYS A 358 21.76 -37.25 7.56
CA LYS A 358 22.41 -36.23 6.73
C LYS A 358 23.53 -35.44 7.41
N ARG A 359 23.72 -35.60 8.73
CA ARG A 359 24.78 -34.87 9.46
C ARG A 359 26.20 -35.28 9.01
N PRO A 360 27.16 -34.33 8.96
CA PRO A 360 26.96 -32.89 9.12
C PRO A 360 26.27 -32.26 7.89
N GLU A 361 25.31 -31.37 8.14
CA GLU A 361 24.53 -30.68 7.11
C GLU A 361 25.36 -29.55 6.44
N GLY A 362 25.55 -29.65 5.12
CA GLY A 362 26.29 -28.68 4.30
C GLY A 362 25.45 -27.48 3.83
N TYR A 363 25.84 -26.84 2.72
CA TYR A 363 25.13 -25.70 2.11
C TYR A 363 24.73 -25.98 0.65
N SER A 364 23.89 -25.13 0.07
CA SER A 364 23.51 -25.21 -1.35
C SER A 364 23.49 -23.81 -2.00
N SER A 365 23.11 -23.73 -3.28
CA SER A 365 22.98 -22.45 -3.97
C SER A 365 21.75 -21.65 -3.53
N ASP A 366 20.66 -22.33 -3.19
CA ASP A 366 19.37 -21.70 -2.88
C ASP A 366 19.07 -21.64 -1.37
N HIS A 367 19.87 -22.30 -0.53
CA HIS A 367 19.77 -22.20 0.92
C HIS A 367 21.11 -21.86 1.55
N VAL A 368 21.05 -21.07 2.63
CA VAL A 368 22.22 -20.73 3.45
C VAL A 368 22.89 -22.00 4.00
N GLY A 369 22.09 -22.98 4.44
CA GLY A 369 22.56 -24.27 4.97
C GLY A 369 23.43 -24.16 6.22
N LEU A 370 24.38 -25.09 6.38
CA LEU A 370 25.28 -25.23 7.52
C LEU A 370 24.54 -25.43 8.84
N GLY A 371 23.37 -26.08 8.80
CA GLY A 371 22.49 -26.24 9.95
C GLY A 371 23.20 -26.90 11.15
N THR A 372 24.00 -27.95 10.91
CA THR A 372 24.69 -28.68 11.99
C THR A 372 25.70 -27.80 12.73
N LEU A 373 26.39 -26.90 12.03
CA LEU A 373 27.26 -25.90 12.65
C LEU A 373 26.42 -24.86 13.41
N THR A 374 25.43 -24.29 12.73
CA THR A 374 24.81 -23.04 13.15
C THR A 374 23.66 -23.20 14.15
N HIS A 375 22.90 -24.29 14.06
CA HIS A 375 21.64 -24.46 14.81
C HIS A 375 21.66 -25.62 15.81
N PHE A 376 22.60 -26.57 15.69
CA PHE A 376 22.71 -27.69 16.63
C PHE A 376 22.82 -27.19 18.07
N ARG A 377 21.97 -27.68 18.96
CA ARG A 377 21.98 -27.30 20.37
C ARG A 377 21.53 -28.44 21.29
N PRO A 378 21.99 -28.43 22.55
CA PRO A 378 21.39 -29.23 23.61
C PRO A 378 19.91 -28.89 23.83
N ARG A 379 19.19 -29.80 24.50
CA ARG A 379 17.80 -29.55 24.90
C ARG A 379 17.75 -28.37 25.88
N ILE A 380 16.91 -27.39 25.58
CA ILE A 380 16.56 -26.32 26.52
C ILE A 380 15.48 -26.86 27.46
N SER A 381 15.73 -26.79 28.76
CA SER A 381 14.82 -27.27 29.82
C SER A 381 14.39 -26.15 30.78
N LEU A 382 14.72 -24.90 30.47
CA LEU A 382 14.31 -23.74 31.26
C LEU A 382 12.78 -23.63 31.26
N LYS A 383 12.21 -23.43 32.45
CA LYS A 383 10.76 -23.29 32.65
C LYS A 383 10.31 -21.87 32.98
N LYS A 384 11.25 -20.92 32.91
CA LYS A 384 11.11 -19.59 33.50
C LYS A 384 11.81 -18.57 32.58
N PRO A 385 11.13 -17.50 32.15
CA PRO A 385 11.74 -16.50 31.27
C PRO A 385 12.83 -15.74 32.02
N LYS A 386 13.84 -15.27 31.27
CA LYS A 386 14.90 -14.39 31.75
C LYS A 386 14.79 -12.98 31.18
N HIS A 387 14.08 -12.83 30.07
CA HIS A 387 13.89 -11.54 29.40
C HIS A 387 12.40 -11.20 29.28
N LEU A 388 12.12 -9.95 28.89
CA LEU A 388 10.79 -9.57 28.44
C LEU A 388 10.40 -10.42 27.22
N PRO A 389 9.11 -10.73 27.02
CA PRO A 389 8.67 -11.35 25.78
C PRO A 389 8.90 -10.38 24.61
N GLY A 390 9.10 -10.94 23.40
CA GLY A 390 9.17 -10.15 22.19
C GLY A 390 7.94 -9.26 21.97
N VAL A 391 8.16 -8.12 21.33
CA VAL A 391 7.08 -7.19 20.95
C VAL A 391 6.09 -7.92 20.05
N PRO A 392 4.79 -7.99 20.41
CA PRO A 392 3.78 -8.63 19.59
C PRO A 392 3.82 -8.14 18.14
N ALA A 393 3.68 -9.06 17.20
CA ALA A 393 3.72 -8.76 15.77
C ALA A 393 2.67 -9.56 15.00
N GLY A 394 2.44 -9.16 13.75
CA GLY A 394 1.49 -9.84 12.88
C GLY A 394 0.04 -9.68 13.34
N LEU A 395 -0.26 -8.56 13.97
CA LEU A 395 -1.63 -8.22 14.38
C LEU A 395 -2.51 -8.18 13.13
N VAL A 396 -3.62 -8.91 13.10
CA VAL A 396 -4.61 -8.94 12.02
C VAL A 396 -5.96 -8.59 12.64
N ALA A 397 -6.73 -7.76 11.95
CA ALA A 397 -8.08 -7.41 12.33
C ALA A 397 -9.04 -7.96 11.29
N ARG A 398 -10.13 -8.56 11.75
CA ARG A 398 -11.24 -9.03 10.92
C ARG A 398 -12.50 -8.35 11.40
N SER A 399 -13.20 -7.70 10.48
CA SER A 399 -14.53 -7.18 10.77
C SER A 399 -15.51 -8.34 10.97
N THR A 400 -16.35 -8.26 12.00
CA THR A 400 -17.38 -9.26 12.30
C THR A 400 -18.73 -8.57 12.49
N ILE A 401 -19.82 -9.35 12.48
CA ILE A 401 -21.17 -8.83 12.77
C ILE A 401 -21.32 -8.25 14.19
N ASN A 402 -20.42 -8.63 15.11
CA ASN A 402 -20.49 -8.26 16.53
C ASN A 402 -19.38 -7.27 16.95
N GLY A 403 -18.52 -6.83 16.03
CA GLY A 403 -17.38 -5.97 16.35
C GLY A 403 -16.11 -6.31 15.56
N ILE A 404 -14.94 -6.19 16.18
CA ILE A 404 -13.62 -6.44 15.55
C ILE A 404 -12.93 -7.63 16.23
N SER A 405 -12.57 -8.65 15.46
CA SER A 405 -11.73 -9.76 15.93
C SER A 405 -10.27 -9.46 15.62
N LEU A 406 -9.43 -9.40 16.65
CA LEU A 406 -7.98 -9.26 16.54
C LEU A 406 -7.29 -10.61 16.76
N THR A 407 -6.27 -10.91 15.96
CA THR A 407 -5.34 -12.02 16.19
C THR A 407 -3.90 -11.54 16.02
N TRP A 408 -2.94 -12.19 16.67
CA TRP A 408 -1.52 -11.87 16.52
C TRP A 408 -0.67 -13.13 16.67
N VAL A 409 0.62 -13.05 16.33
CA VAL A 409 1.56 -14.16 16.54
C VAL A 409 2.00 -14.19 17.99
N LYS A 410 2.21 -15.39 18.53
CA LYS A 410 2.65 -15.56 19.92
C LYS A 410 4.02 -14.90 20.14
N SER A 411 4.17 -14.27 21.31
CA SER A 411 5.40 -13.63 21.75
C SER A 411 6.16 -14.56 22.68
N VAL A 412 7.48 -14.57 22.58
CA VAL A 412 8.36 -15.47 23.35
C VAL A 412 9.60 -14.75 23.87
N ASP A 413 10.18 -15.24 24.95
CA ASP A 413 11.60 -15.04 25.26
C ASP A 413 12.40 -16.00 24.37
N SER A 414 13.01 -15.47 23.32
CA SER A 414 13.68 -16.23 22.25
C SER A 414 14.85 -17.08 22.74
N ILE A 415 15.48 -16.67 23.85
CA ILE A 415 16.64 -17.34 24.45
C ILE A 415 16.21 -18.50 25.33
N THR A 416 15.21 -18.29 26.19
CA THR A 416 14.74 -19.33 27.11
C THR A 416 13.65 -20.23 26.50
N ALA A 417 13.11 -19.85 25.34
CA ALA A 417 12.00 -20.51 24.66
C ALA A 417 10.71 -20.57 25.51
N VAL A 418 10.51 -19.59 26.38
CA VAL A 418 9.31 -19.47 27.21
C VAL A 418 8.35 -18.47 26.59
N ASP A 419 7.09 -18.89 26.45
CA ASP A 419 6.00 -18.09 25.92
C ASP A 419 5.67 -16.90 26.84
N ALA A 420 5.09 -15.83 26.28
CA ALA A 420 4.43 -14.81 27.09
C ALA A 420 3.30 -15.42 27.94
N ASP A 421 3.14 -14.93 29.16
CA ASP A 421 2.10 -15.39 30.08
C ASP A 421 0.72 -14.84 29.68
N SER A 422 0.68 -13.59 29.17
CA SER A 422 -0.55 -12.93 28.75
C SER A 422 -0.29 -11.68 27.88
N TYR A 423 -1.38 -11.02 27.44
CA TYR A 423 -1.34 -9.81 26.63
C TYR A 423 -2.24 -8.69 27.19
N GLU A 424 -1.84 -7.45 26.93
CA GLU A 424 -2.68 -6.27 27.06
C GLU A 424 -3.11 -5.78 25.67
N VAL A 425 -4.41 -5.52 25.49
CA VAL A 425 -4.96 -4.93 24.26
C VAL A 425 -5.32 -3.49 24.54
N HIS A 426 -4.79 -2.58 23.71
CA HIS A 426 -5.02 -1.15 23.80
C HIS A 426 -5.69 -0.65 22.52
N ARG A 427 -6.61 0.30 22.66
CA ARG A 427 -7.39 0.88 21.56
C ARG A 427 -7.42 2.40 21.63
N SER A 428 -7.38 3.06 20.48
CA SER A 428 -7.64 4.50 20.33
C SER A 428 -8.64 4.78 19.21
N ASN A 429 -9.30 5.94 19.26
CA ASN A 429 -10.09 6.50 18.16
C ASN A 429 -9.28 7.52 17.32
N GLN A 430 -8.02 7.77 17.68
CA GLN A 430 -7.12 8.70 17.01
C GLN A 430 -5.82 7.98 16.68
N LEU A 431 -5.33 8.18 15.46
CA LEU A 431 -4.02 7.66 15.07
C LEU A 431 -2.92 8.32 15.91
N GLY A 432 -1.97 7.53 16.40
CA GLY A 432 -0.76 8.04 17.06
C GLY A 432 -0.91 8.52 18.51
N GLY A 433 -2.10 8.43 19.12
CA GLY A 433 -2.28 8.85 20.51
C GLY A 433 -3.62 8.44 21.12
N GLY A 434 -3.78 8.61 22.44
CA GLY A 434 -5.05 8.36 23.14
C GLY A 434 -5.38 6.89 23.39
N TYR A 435 -4.40 5.98 23.31
CA TYR A 435 -4.60 4.56 23.57
C TYR A 435 -5.04 4.30 25.01
N ARG A 436 -6.17 3.62 25.16
CA ARG A 436 -6.65 3.08 26.44
C ARG A 436 -6.55 1.56 26.43
N LYS A 437 -6.17 0.99 27.56
CA LYS A 437 -6.24 -0.45 27.78
C LYS A 437 -7.69 -0.91 27.83
N ILE A 438 -8.07 -1.82 26.95
CA ILE A 438 -9.44 -2.37 26.87
C ILE A 438 -9.50 -3.85 27.31
N ALA A 439 -8.35 -4.53 27.32
CA ALA A 439 -8.24 -5.88 27.86
C ALA A 439 -6.87 -6.06 28.51
N ASN A 440 -6.83 -6.91 29.54
CA ASN A 440 -5.64 -7.24 30.31
C ASN A 440 -5.64 -8.74 30.60
N ASP A 441 -4.45 -9.31 30.81
CA ASP A 441 -4.26 -10.73 31.10
C ASP A 441 -4.92 -11.67 30.08
N VAL A 442 -4.97 -11.27 28.80
CA VAL A 442 -5.46 -12.12 27.71
C VAL A 442 -4.46 -13.25 27.47
N THR A 443 -4.85 -14.50 27.71
CA THR A 443 -3.93 -15.66 27.69
C THR A 443 -3.83 -16.37 26.33
N VAL A 444 -4.65 -15.95 25.36
CA VAL A 444 -4.65 -16.46 23.98
C VAL A 444 -4.29 -15.34 23.01
N THR A 445 -3.82 -15.69 21.81
CA THR A 445 -3.43 -14.70 20.79
C THR A 445 -4.60 -14.21 19.93
N LYS A 446 -5.75 -14.02 20.59
CA LYS A 446 -7.00 -13.54 19.98
C LYS A 446 -7.75 -12.65 20.98
N TYR A 447 -8.37 -11.59 20.48
CA TYR A 447 -9.32 -10.78 21.24
C TYR A 447 -10.45 -10.28 20.36
N ASP A 448 -11.69 -10.50 20.80
CA ASP A 448 -12.89 -9.99 20.13
C ASP A 448 -13.37 -8.71 20.84
N ASP A 449 -13.16 -7.55 20.21
CA ASP A 449 -13.66 -6.26 20.71
C ASP A 449 -15.10 -6.05 20.24
N THR A 450 -16.06 -6.35 21.11
CA THR A 450 -17.50 -6.15 20.89
C THR A 450 -18.01 -4.79 21.39
N SER A 451 -17.13 -3.96 21.98
CA SER A 451 -17.49 -2.65 22.54
C SER A 451 -17.41 -1.50 21.51
N VAL A 452 -17.01 -1.81 20.29
CA VAL A 452 -16.89 -0.87 19.16
C VAL A 452 -18.24 -0.53 18.56
N LYS A 453 -18.32 0.64 17.93
CA LYS A 453 -19.48 1.03 17.13
C LYS A 453 -19.25 0.64 15.69
N LEU A 454 -20.28 0.12 15.03
CA LEU A 454 -20.25 -0.20 13.60
C LEU A 454 -20.03 1.07 12.77
N GLY A 455 -19.18 0.96 11.76
CA GLY A 455 -18.79 2.03 10.84
C GLY A 455 -17.70 2.98 11.36
N GLU A 456 -17.25 2.83 12.61
CA GLU A 456 -16.20 3.66 13.20
C GLU A 456 -14.82 3.01 13.02
N LEU A 457 -13.80 3.88 12.84
CA LEU A 457 -12.40 3.47 12.73
C LEU A 457 -11.70 3.51 14.09
N TYR A 458 -11.00 2.45 14.42
CA TYR A 458 -10.23 2.30 15.65
C TYR A 458 -8.78 1.90 15.33
N TYR A 459 -7.88 2.19 16.27
CA TYR A 459 -6.47 1.84 16.19
C TYR A 459 -6.11 0.95 17.37
N TYR A 460 -5.46 -0.18 17.12
CA TYR A 460 -5.13 -1.18 18.12
C TYR A 460 -3.63 -1.39 18.25
N THR A 461 -3.16 -1.56 19.48
CA THR A 461 -1.82 -2.06 19.78
C THR A 461 -1.91 -3.16 20.83
N VAL A 462 -1.00 -4.13 20.76
CA VAL A 462 -0.93 -5.23 21.73
C VAL A 462 0.43 -5.21 22.41
N LYS A 463 0.45 -5.48 23.72
CA LYS A 463 1.67 -5.70 24.51
C LYS A 463 1.68 -7.11 25.06
N ALA A 464 2.83 -7.77 25.08
CA ALA A 464 3.02 -9.06 25.73
C ALA A 464 3.52 -8.86 27.16
N LYS A 465 3.15 -9.77 28.05
CA LYS A 465 3.52 -9.74 29.46
C LYS A 465 4.01 -11.11 29.92
N ASN A 466 5.07 -11.12 30.71
CA ASN A 466 5.46 -12.26 31.53
C ASN A 466 5.88 -11.79 32.92
N ARG A 467 6.35 -12.71 33.78
CA ARG A 467 6.87 -12.37 35.12
C ARG A 467 8.02 -11.36 35.17
N ILE A 468 8.76 -11.12 34.07
CA ILE A 468 9.85 -10.14 34.00
C ILE A 468 9.29 -8.73 33.76
N GLY A 469 8.21 -8.62 33.01
CA GLY A 469 7.54 -7.34 32.74
C GLY A 469 6.69 -7.35 31.49
N VAL A 470 6.45 -6.16 30.94
CA VAL A 470 5.60 -5.91 29.77
C VAL A 470 6.47 -5.41 28.61
N SER A 471 6.23 -5.92 27.40
CA SER A 471 6.93 -5.51 26.18
C SER A 471 6.56 -4.08 25.74
N LEU A 472 7.30 -3.57 24.75
CA LEU A 472 6.82 -2.45 23.93
C LEU A 472 5.51 -2.84 23.19
N PRO A 473 4.67 -1.86 22.79
CA PRO A 473 3.49 -2.13 21.97
C PRO A 473 3.86 -2.55 20.55
N SER A 474 3.03 -3.40 19.94
CA SER A 474 3.05 -3.63 18.49
C SER A 474 2.84 -2.33 17.72
N VAL A 475 3.16 -2.34 16.42
CA VAL A 475 2.71 -1.27 15.52
C VAL A 475 1.19 -1.18 15.54
N ALA A 476 0.68 0.04 15.46
CA ALA A 476 -0.75 0.33 15.47
C ALA A 476 -1.44 -0.27 14.25
N LEU A 477 -2.50 -1.04 14.48
CA LEU A 477 -3.38 -1.54 13.43
C LEU A 477 -4.68 -0.76 13.40
N ALA A 478 -4.94 -0.09 12.28
CA ALA A 478 -6.24 0.50 11.99
C ALA A 478 -7.25 -0.58 11.58
N ALA A 479 -8.44 -0.55 12.17
CA ALA A 479 -9.53 -1.48 11.87
C ALA A 479 -10.89 -0.82 12.09
N SER A 480 -11.85 -1.13 11.23
CA SER A 480 -13.24 -0.70 11.38
C SER A 480 -14.13 -1.88 11.75
N ALA A 481 -15.13 -1.64 12.58
CA ALA A 481 -16.18 -2.61 12.85
C ALA A 481 -17.23 -2.48 11.75
N ALA A 482 -17.41 -3.49 10.90
CA ALA A 482 -18.06 -3.34 9.59
C ALA A 482 -17.37 -2.30 8.69
N LEU A 483 -17.90 -2.14 7.48
CA LEU A 483 -17.47 -1.07 6.59
C LEU A 483 -17.98 0.29 7.10
N PRO A 484 -17.28 1.40 6.80
CA PRO A 484 -17.72 2.73 7.20
C PRO A 484 -19.10 3.05 6.62
N ASN A 485 -20.00 3.60 7.42
CA ASN A 485 -21.33 3.99 6.94
C ASN A 485 -21.23 4.93 5.71
N PRO A 486 -22.07 4.74 4.67
CA PRO A 486 -23.18 3.79 4.56
C PRO A 486 -22.82 2.48 3.83
N TRP A 487 -21.54 2.06 3.82
CA TRP A 487 -21.12 0.85 3.09
C TRP A 487 -21.58 -0.43 3.77
N LEU A 488 -22.01 -1.36 2.93
CA LEU A 488 -22.40 -2.72 3.25
C LEU A 488 -21.58 -3.68 2.39
N CYS A 489 -21.59 -4.97 2.71
CA CYS A 489 -21.01 -5.98 1.84
C CYS A 489 -21.82 -7.27 1.84
N ARG A 490 -21.80 -8.01 0.73
CA ARG A 490 -22.35 -9.37 0.62
C ARG A 490 -21.79 -10.11 -0.57
N ASP A 491 -21.91 -11.43 -0.54
CA ASP A 491 -21.79 -12.25 -1.75
C ASP A 491 -23.05 -12.16 -2.61
N ILE A 492 -22.85 -12.25 -3.91
CA ILE A 492 -23.85 -12.19 -4.97
C ILE A 492 -23.77 -13.51 -5.72
N GLY A 493 -24.93 -14.10 -6.01
CA GLY A 493 -25.01 -15.36 -6.74
C GLY A 493 -24.48 -16.55 -5.95
N ASP A 494 -24.07 -17.58 -6.68
CA ASP A 494 -23.67 -18.86 -6.11
C ASP A 494 -22.15 -18.82 -5.82
N THR A 495 -21.80 -18.53 -4.56
CA THR A 495 -20.43 -18.59 -4.01
C THR A 495 -20.35 -19.70 -2.97
N GLN A 496 -19.27 -20.48 -2.99
CA GLN A 496 -19.02 -21.59 -2.06
C GLN A 496 -18.13 -21.20 -0.87
N VAL A 497 -17.31 -20.15 -1.01
CA VAL A 497 -16.48 -19.56 0.02
C VAL A 497 -16.95 -18.12 0.23
N SER A 498 -17.51 -17.86 1.41
CA SER A 498 -18.00 -16.52 1.73
C SER A 498 -16.89 -15.48 1.69
N GLY A 499 -17.16 -14.36 1.01
CA GLY A 499 -16.27 -13.22 0.97
C GLY A 499 -16.37 -12.35 2.22
N PHE A 500 -15.43 -11.42 2.36
CA PHE A 500 -15.49 -10.37 3.37
C PHE A 500 -14.88 -9.07 2.86
N SER A 501 -15.23 -7.97 3.53
CA SER A 501 -14.71 -6.64 3.24
C SER A 501 -14.20 -5.97 4.51
N GLU A 502 -13.08 -5.27 4.40
CA GLU A 502 -12.45 -4.50 5.47
C GLU A 502 -12.11 -3.09 5.01
N PHE A 503 -12.08 -2.16 5.96
CA PHE A 503 -11.62 -0.79 5.75
C PHE A 503 -10.68 -0.37 6.88
N ASN A 504 -9.48 0.08 6.53
CA ASN A 504 -8.44 0.46 7.47
C ASN A 504 -8.25 1.99 7.61
N GLY A 505 -9.22 2.79 7.14
CA GLY A 505 -9.12 4.26 7.10
C GLY A 505 -8.57 4.80 5.79
N LYS A 506 -7.90 3.98 4.98
CA LYS A 506 -7.29 4.38 3.70
C LYS A 506 -7.78 3.55 2.52
N CYS A 507 -7.83 2.24 2.70
CA CYS A 507 -8.13 1.28 1.65
C CYS A 507 -9.32 0.39 2.04
N PHE A 508 -10.12 0.03 1.05
CA PHE A 508 -10.97 -1.15 1.13
C PHE A 508 -10.17 -2.37 0.71
N THR A 509 -10.23 -3.44 1.48
CA THR A 509 -9.71 -4.75 1.10
C THR A 509 -10.86 -5.74 1.07
N LEU A 510 -11.10 -6.31 -0.10
CA LEU A 510 -12.15 -7.29 -0.35
C LEU A 510 -11.49 -8.64 -0.61
N GLU A 511 -12.03 -9.69 -0.01
CA GLU A 511 -11.73 -11.07 -0.39
C GLU A 511 -13.01 -11.70 -0.93
N GLY A 512 -12.97 -12.22 -2.15
CA GLY A 512 -14.15 -12.75 -2.82
C GLY A 512 -13.83 -13.94 -3.72
N GLU A 513 -14.66 -14.96 -3.64
CA GLU A 513 -14.81 -15.98 -4.69
C GLU A 513 -15.73 -15.45 -5.79
N GLY A 514 -16.05 -16.28 -6.78
CA GLY A 514 -17.08 -16.01 -7.76
C GLY A 514 -16.78 -16.70 -9.08
N SER A 515 -17.80 -17.25 -9.74
CA SER A 515 -17.64 -17.87 -11.05
C SER A 515 -17.37 -16.84 -12.13
N ASP A 516 -18.18 -15.77 -12.20
CA ASP A 516 -17.92 -14.63 -13.05
C ASP A 516 -18.86 -13.42 -12.80
N ILE A 517 -18.51 -12.25 -13.33
CA ILE A 517 -19.42 -11.11 -13.59
C ILE A 517 -19.65 -11.06 -15.11
N ASP A 518 -20.40 -12.04 -15.60
CA ASP A 518 -20.67 -12.27 -17.03
C ASP A 518 -21.95 -13.12 -17.22
N GLY A 519 -22.38 -13.31 -18.47
CA GLY A 519 -23.53 -14.13 -18.84
C GLY A 519 -24.83 -13.62 -18.21
N LYS A 520 -25.72 -14.56 -17.88
CA LYS A 520 -27.06 -14.27 -17.35
C LYS A 520 -27.13 -14.11 -15.83
N ARG A 521 -26.10 -14.55 -15.10
CA ARG A 521 -26.08 -14.56 -13.63
C ARG A 521 -24.66 -14.30 -13.13
N ASP A 522 -24.52 -13.30 -12.27
CA ASP A 522 -23.25 -12.97 -11.63
C ASP A 522 -22.99 -13.84 -10.40
N SER A 523 -21.72 -14.09 -10.10
CA SER A 523 -21.22 -14.66 -8.86
C SER A 523 -19.94 -13.94 -8.41
N PHE A 524 -19.97 -13.21 -7.28
CA PHE A 524 -18.85 -12.41 -6.75
C PHE A 524 -19.12 -11.81 -5.35
N HIS A 525 -18.09 -11.25 -4.69
CA HIS A 525 -18.24 -10.45 -3.46
C HIS A 525 -18.39 -8.95 -3.76
N PHE A 526 -19.36 -8.28 -3.13
CA PHE A 526 -19.68 -6.87 -3.40
C PHE A 526 -19.68 -6.02 -2.14
N ALA A 527 -18.83 -4.99 -2.08
CA ALA A 527 -18.95 -3.89 -1.12
C ALA A 527 -19.71 -2.74 -1.77
N TYR A 528 -20.77 -2.21 -1.16
CA TYR A 528 -21.71 -1.32 -1.84
C TYR A 528 -22.45 -0.36 -0.91
N VAL A 529 -23.06 0.65 -1.52
CA VAL A 529 -24.03 1.54 -0.88
C VAL A 529 -25.35 1.57 -1.67
N PRO A 530 -26.50 1.80 -1.03
CA PRO A 530 -27.71 2.28 -1.71
C PRO A 530 -27.48 3.69 -2.26
N PHE A 531 -28.00 3.95 -3.46
CA PHE A 531 -27.85 5.24 -4.13
C PHE A 531 -29.13 5.59 -4.90
N THR A 532 -29.52 6.86 -4.92
CA THR A 532 -30.69 7.34 -5.65
C THR A 532 -30.33 8.47 -6.61
N GLY A 533 -30.78 8.36 -7.85
CA GLY A 533 -30.64 9.41 -8.87
C GLY A 533 -29.44 9.19 -9.78
N GLU A 534 -28.69 10.26 -10.01
CA GLU A 534 -27.56 10.33 -10.95
C GLU A 534 -26.26 10.52 -10.15
N GLY A 535 -25.14 10.04 -10.68
CA GLY A 535 -23.90 10.14 -9.94
C GLY A 535 -22.72 9.43 -10.59
N THR A 536 -21.59 9.51 -9.90
CA THR A 536 -20.32 8.96 -10.36
C THR A 536 -19.70 8.11 -9.25
N ILE A 537 -19.28 6.89 -9.57
CA ILE A 537 -18.31 6.17 -8.73
C ILE A 537 -16.93 6.25 -9.37
N THR A 538 -15.92 6.49 -8.55
CA THR A 538 -14.52 6.33 -8.94
C THR A 538 -13.75 5.58 -7.87
N ALA A 539 -12.84 4.70 -8.28
CA ALA A 539 -11.89 4.05 -7.39
C ALA A 539 -10.54 3.91 -8.11
N ARG A 540 -9.47 3.74 -7.33
CA ARG A 540 -8.20 3.26 -7.84
C ARG A 540 -7.96 1.85 -7.34
N ILE A 541 -7.76 0.94 -8.28
CA ILE A 541 -7.42 -0.46 -8.02
C ILE A 541 -5.95 -0.51 -7.64
N VAL A 542 -5.67 -1.07 -6.46
CA VAL A 542 -4.32 -1.19 -5.90
C VAL A 542 -3.83 -2.61 -6.11
N ARG A 543 -2.60 -2.73 -6.58
CA ARG A 543 -1.85 -3.99 -6.69
C ARG A 543 -1.25 -4.38 -5.34
N PRO A 544 -0.82 -5.64 -5.16
CA PRO A 544 -1.00 -6.80 -6.03
C PRO A 544 -2.27 -7.60 -5.71
N MET A 545 -2.79 -8.34 -6.71
CA MET A 545 -3.92 -9.28 -6.57
C MET A 545 -3.41 -10.72 -6.54
N SER A 546 -4.05 -11.56 -5.74
CA SER A 546 -3.62 -12.96 -5.57
C SER A 546 -3.85 -13.82 -6.82
N SER A 547 -4.90 -13.53 -7.61
CA SER A 547 -5.21 -14.22 -8.86
C SER A 547 -5.07 -13.30 -10.09
N GLN A 548 -4.57 -13.84 -11.20
CA GLN A 548 -4.53 -13.14 -12.50
C GLN A 548 -5.87 -13.16 -13.24
N TRP A 549 -6.84 -13.92 -12.73
CA TRP A 549 -8.21 -14.02 -13.22
C TRP A 549 -9.17 -13.10 -12.46
N THR A 550 -8.62 -12.27 -11.56
CA THR A 550 -9.42 -11.35 -10.76
C THR A 550 -10.15 -10.34 -11.64
N LYS A 551 -11.44 -10.10 -11.38
CA LYS A 551 -12.23 -8.99 -11.95
C LYS A 551 -12.49 -7.91 -10.90
N PRO A 552 -11.59 -6.92 -10.75
CA PRO A 552 -11.83 -5.75 -9.93
C PRO A 552 -12.48 -4.62 -10.75
N GLY A 553 -13.26 -3.76 -10.12
CA GLY A 553 -13.72 -2.54 -10.79
C GLY A 553 -14.59 -1.62 -9.94
N VAL A 554 -15.50 -0.93 -10.62
CA VAL A 554 -16.60 -0.19 -10.01
C VAL A 554 -17.91 -0.59 -10.70
N MET A 555 -19.00 -0.64 -9.95
CA MET A 555 -20.27 -1.17 -10.45
C MET A 555 -21.46 -0.32 -9.96
N MET A 556 -22.45 -0.16 -10.83
CA MET A 556 -23.81 0.30 -10.52
C MET A 556 -24.79 -0.80 -10.92
N ARG A 557 -25.50 -1.38 -9.95
CA ARG A 557 -26.44 -2.49 -10.17
C ARG A 557 -27.81 -2.21 -9.57
N GLU A 558 -28.86 -2.58 -10.29
CA GLU A 558 -30.24 -2.26 -9.91
C GLU A 558 -30.68 -2.94 -8.60
N THR A 559 -30.39 -4.23 -8.47
CA THR A 559 -30.75 -5.07 -7.31
C THR A 559 -29.55 -5.92 -6.90
N LEU A 560 -29.63 -6.58 -5.75
CA LEU A 560 -28.58 -7.50 -5.26
C LEU A 560 -28.76 -8.95 -5.78
N GLU A 561 -29.72 -9.18 -6.68
CA GLU A 561 -29.95 -10.49 -7.30
C GLU A 561 -28.93 -10.80 -8.40
N ALA A 562 -28.59 -12.08 -8.58
CA ALA A 562 -27.55 -12.51 -9.52
C ALA A 562 -27.82 -12.10 -10.98
N GLY A 563 -29.08 -12.05 -11.41
CA GLY A 563 -29.47 -11.65 -12.77
C GLY A 563 -29.75 -10.15 -12.93
N SER A 564 -29.36 -9.30 -11.98
CA SER A 564 -29.70 -7.87 -11.98
C SER A 564 -29.18 -7.17 -13.24
N ARG A 565 -29.92 -6.14 -13.69
CA ARG A 565 -29.34 -5.12 -14.57
C ARG A 565 -28.17 -4.44 -13.88
N HIS A 566 -27.09 -4.18 -14.61
CA HIS A 566 -25.95 -3.43 -14.10
C HIS A 566 -25.14 -2.79 -15.23
N ALA A 567 -24.39 -1.76 -14.88
CA ALA A 567 -23.24 -1.28 -15.62
C ALA A 567 -22.03 -1.28 -14.70
N SER A 568 -20.87 -1.65 -15.23
CA SER A 568 -19.63 -1.77 -14.47
C SER A 568 -18.45 -1.35 -15.33
N VAL A 569 -17.45 -0.71 -14.73
CA VAL A 569 -16.12 -0.63 -15.35
C VAL A 569 -15.24 -1.64 -14.63
N LEU A 570 -14.85 -2.70 -15.33
CA LEU A 570 -14.05 -3.78 -14.80
C LEU A 570 -12.68 -3.82 -15.50
N LEU A 571 -11.65 -4.17 -14.75
CA LEU A 571 -10.48 -4.81 -15.35
C LEU A 571 -10.81 -6.29 -15.50
N LEU A 572 -10.91 -6.75 -16.74
CA LEU A 572 -11.09 -8.15 -17.08
C LEU A 572 -9.78 -8.91 -16.89
N PRO A 573 -9.80 -10.26 -16.87
CA PRO A 573 -8.58 -11.06 -16.94
C PRO A 573 -7.69 -10.58 -18.08
N HIS A 574 -6.39 -10.61 -17.85
CA HIS A 574 -5.41 -10.00 -18.73
C HIS A 574 -5.40 -8.47 -18.78
N TRP A 575 -5.93 -7.85 -17.74
CA TRP A 575 -5.86 -6.40 -17.48
C TRP A 575 -6.33 -5.62 -18.70
N ARG A 576 -7.56 -5.95 -19.11
CA ARG A 576 -8.27 -5.25 -20.15
C ARG A 576 -9.39 -4.47 -19.50
N GLY A 577 -9.39 -3.15 -19.65
CA GLY A 577 -10.49 -2.32 -19.16
C GLY A 577 -11.69 -2.45 -20.09
N ALA A 578 -12.88 -2.63 -19.54
CA ALA A 578 -14.11 -2.66 -20.32
C ALA A 578 -15.29 -2.08 -19.53
N LEU A 579 -16.23 -1.46 -20.26
CA LEU A 579 -17.58 -1.24 -19.76
C LEU A 579 -18.37 -2.54 -19.96
N VAL A 580 -18.77 -3.16 -18.85
CA VAL A 580 -19.49 -4.43 -18.78
C VAL A 580 -20.92 -4.15 -18.33
N ALA A 581 -21.91 -4.64 -19.06
CA ALA A 581 -23.30 -4.30 -18.77
C ALA A 581 -24.29 -5.41 -19.08
N ARG A 582 -25.29 -5.55 -18.20
CA ARG A 582 -26.50 -6.33 -18.42
C ARG A 582 -27.70 -5.39 -18.46
N SER A 583 -28.35 -5.27 -19.62
CA SER A 583 -29.46 -4.32 -19.82
C SER A 583 -30.83 -4.88 -19.43
N GLU A 584 -30.97 -6.21 -19.39
CA GLU A 584 -32.22 -6.91 -19.05
C GLU A 584 -32.02 -7.84 -17.86
N ILE A 585 -33.05 -8.01 -17.03
CA ILE A 585 -32.98 -8.94 -15.90
C ILE A 585 -32.83 -10.36 -16.44
N GLY A 586 -31.75 -11.05 -16.05
CA GLY A 586 -31.40 -12.39 -16.55
C GLY A 586 -30.99 -12.44 -18.02
N GLY A 587 -30.78 -11.27 -18.67
CA GLY A 587 -30.25 -11.16 -20.02
C GLY A 587 -28.74 -11.40 -20.09
N GLU A 588 -28.22 -11.52 -21.31
CA GLU A 588 -26.77 -11.68 -21.53
C GLU A 588 -25.99 -10.41 -21.19
N THR A 589 -24.77 -10.61 -20.68
CA THR A 589 -23.83 -9.52 -20.43
C THR A 589 -23.16 -9.08 -21.73
N THR A 590 -22.91 -7.78 -21.86
CA THR A 590 -22.31 -7.15 -23.04
C THR A 590 -21.09 -6.33 -22.66
N PHE A 591 -20.17 -6.16 -23.61
CA PHE A 591 -18.88 -5.49 -23.41
C PHE A 591 -18.71 -4.32 -24.39
N ARG A 592 -18.16 -3.20 -23.90
CA ARG A 592 -17.79 -2.01 -24.70
C ARG A 592 -16.39 -1.52 -24.32
N GLY A 593 -15.66 -1.01 -25.31
CA GLY A 593 -14.35 -0.37 -25.13
C GLY A 593 -13.29 -1.27 -24.52
N ASP A 594 -13.22 -2.50 -24.99
CA ASP A 594 -12.24 -3.48 -24.54
C ASP A 594 -10.81 -3.01 -24.86
N ARG A 595 -10.16 -2.42 -23.86
CA ARG A 595 -8.85 -1.75 -23.98
C ARG A 595 -7.79 -2.50 -23.18
N ASN A 596 -6.73 -2.89 -23.86
CA ASN A 596 -5.54 -3.41 -23.20
C ASN A 596 -4.79 -2.26 -22.50
N LEU A 597 -4.39 -2.46 -21.24
CA LEU A 597 -3.62 -1.48 -20.48
C LEU A 597 -2.18 -1.32 -21.02
N GLY A 598 -1.66 -2.25 -21.81
CA GLY A 598 -0.30 -2.17 -22.38
C GLY A 598 0.80 -2.68 -21.44
N GLU A 599 1.97 -3.01 -22.01
CA GLU A 599 3.09 -3.63 -21.28
C GLU A 599 3.75 -2.72 -20.24
N GLU A 600 3.58 -1.40 -20.34
CA GLU A 600 4.06 -0.45 -19.34
C GLU A 600 3.33 -0.57 -18.00
N HIS A 601 2.06 -1.01 -18.04
CA HIS A 601 1.20 -1.21 -16.88
C HIS A 601 1.11 -2.68 -16.46
N ILE A 602 1.56 -3.60 -17.32
CA ILE A 602 1.48 -5.05 -17.16
C ILE A 602 2.88 -5.67 -17.19
N VAL A 603 3.35 -6.27 -16.09
CA VAL A 603 4.61 -7.03 -16.11
C VAL A 603 4.43 -8.44 -16.67
N LYS A 604 5.55 -9.10 -17.02
CA LYS A 604 5.59 -10.48 -17.52
C LYS A 604 4.72 -11.42 -16.66
N LYS A 605 4.08 -12.40 -17.33
CA LYS A 605 2.97 -13.23 -16.80
C LYS A 605 1.68 -12.46 -16.55
N ASN A 606 1.51 -11.34 -17.26
CA ASN A 606 0.23 -10.68 -17.40
C ASN A 606 -0.31 -10.26 -16.02
N ARG A 607 0.35 -9.27 -15.41
CA ARG A 607 0.13 -8.79 -14.03
C ARG A 607 0.07 -7.28 -13.97
N LEU A 608 -0.98 -6.73 -13.36
CA LEU A 608 -1.07 -5.30 -13.11
C LEU A 608 0.08 -4.87 -12.18
N ASN A 609 0.99 -4.07 -12.71
CA ASN A 609 2.18 -3.58 -12.01
C ASN A 609 2.06 -2.12 -11.58
N THR A 610 1.00 -1.44 -11.97
CA THR A 610 0.73 -0.06 -11.57
C THR A 610 -0.71 0.06 -11.10
N PRO A 611 -1.00 0.80 -10.01
CA PRO A 611 -2.37 1.10 -9.64
C PRO A 611 -3.12 1.74 -10.81
N TYR A 612 -4.42 1.47 -10.95
CA TYR A 612 -5.19 1.94 -12.10
C TYR A 612 -6.54 2.51 -11.69
N TRP A 613 -6.93 3.63 -12.28
CA TRP A 613 -8.18 4.30 -11.96
C TRP A 613 -9.32 3.84 -12.87
N VAL A 614 -10.49 3.67 -12.27
CA VAL A 614 -11.73 3.30 -12.97
C VAL A 614 -12.87 4.20 -12.53
N ARG A 615 -13.74 4.60 -13.45
CA ARG A 615 -14.87 5.50 -13.19
C ARG A 615 -16.09 5.08 -13.98
N LEU A 616 -17.25 5.14 -13.34
CA LEU A 616 -18.54 4.93 -13.98
C LEU A 616 -19.47 6.10 -13.64
N ILE A 617 -20.05 6.71 -14.67
CA ILE A 617 -20.97 7.84 -14.57
C ILE A 617 -22.35 7.40 -15.02
N ARG A 618 -23.38 7.73 -14.23
CA ARG A 618 -24.79 7.59 -14.62
C ARG A 618 -25.42 8.97 -14.77
N PHE A 619 -26.02 9.22 -15.93
CA PHE A 619 -26.92 10.35 -16.18
C PHE A 619 -28.19 9.82 -16.83
N ARG A 620 -29.34 9.97 -16.15
CA ARG A 620 -30.60 9.30 -16.50
C ARG A 620 -30.42 7.78 -16.64
N ASN A 621 -30.64 7.24 -17.84
CA ASN A 621 -30.47 5.83 -18.18
C ASN A 621 -29.13 5.56 -18.87
N ARG A 622 -28.33 6.59 -19.11
CA ARG A 622 -27.03 6.47 -19.77
C ARG A 622 -25.94 6.20 -18.75
N PHE A 623 -25.17 5.15 -18.98
CA PHE A 623 -24.00 4.78 -18.20
C PHE A 623 -22.76 4.89 -19.07
N THR A 624 -21.77 5.67 -18.63
CA THR A 624 -20.52 5.90 -19.35
C THR A 624 -19.32 5.50 -18.51
N GLY A 625 -18.48 4.63 -19.06
CA GLY A 625 -17.31 4.08 -18.39
C GLY A 625 -16.02 4.77 -18.80
N TYR A 626 -15.13 5.00 -17.84
CA TYR A 626 -13.80 5.57 -18.07
C TYR A 626 -12.72 4.85 -17.27
N MET A 627 -11.48 4.92 -17.76
CA MET A 627 -10.29 4.43 -17.06
C MET A 627 -9.13 5.42 -17.20
N SER A 628 -8.17 5.39 -16.28
CA SER A 628 -7.04 6.31 -16.28
C SER A 628 -5.80 5.74 -15.56
N PRO A 629 -4.58 5.91 -16.11
CA PRO A 629 -3.36 5.48 -15.44
C PRO A 629 -2.97 6.39 -14.27
N ASP A 630 -3.36 7.66 -14.28
CA ASP A 630 -2.89 8.70 -13.34
C ASP A 630 -4.01 9.36 -12.53
N GLY A 631 -5.27 9.23 -12.96
CA GLY A 631 -6.43 9.84 -12.34
C GLY A 631 -6.77 11.23 -12.89
N PHE A 632 -5.99 11.74 -13.84
CA PHE A 632 -6.13 13.05 -14.49
C PHE A 632 -6.51 12.90 -15.96
N HIS A 633 -5.83 12.04 -16.72
CA HIS A 633 -6.12 11.77 -18.12
C HIS A 633 -7.07 10.57 -18.24
N TRP A 634 -8.33 10.84 -18.54
CA TRP A 634 -9.39 9.82 -18.60
C TRP A 634 -9.68 9.40 -20.04
N GLN A 635 -9.67 8.09 -20.25
CA GLN A 635 -10.05 7.48 -21.52
C GLN A 635 -11.45 6.88 -21.42
N GLU A 636 -12.32 7.19 -22.38
CA GLU A 636 -13.67 6.61 -22.45
C GLU A 636 -13.63 5.16 -23.01
N LEU A 637 -14.36 4.28 -22.33
CA LEU A 637 -14.63 2.89 -22.74
C LEU A 637 -15.95 2.78 -23.52
N GLY A 638 -16.79 3.79 -23.41
CA GLY A 638 -18.04 3.92 -24.15
C GLY A 638 -19.22 4.17 -23.23
N SER A 639 -20.40 4.13 -23.84
CA SER A 639 -21.66 4.41 -23.17
C SER A 639 -22.73 3.36 -23.52
N ILE A 640 -23.65 3.10 -22.59
CA ILE A 640 -24.80 2.22 -22.79
C ILE A 640 -26.06 2.79 -22.12
N GLU A 641 -27.22 2.58 -22.74
CA GLU A 641 -28.52 2.91 -22.15
C GLU A 641 -29.09 1.68 -21.42
N ILE A 642 -29.42 1.84 -20.14
CA ILE A 642 -30.07 0.83 -19.32
C ILE A 642 -31.23 1.51 -18.61
N ALA A 643 -32.44 1.00 -18.83
CA ALA A 643 -33.63 1.42 -18.12
C ALA A 643 -33.60 0.89 -16.67
N MET A 644 -32.75 1.49 -15.85
CA MET A 644 -32.52 1.13 -14.45
C MET A 644 -33.33 2.03 -13.52
N ASN A 645 -33.88 1.46 -12.46
CA ASN A 645 -34.58 2.17 -11.40
C ASN A 645 -33.74 3.34 -10.83
N ARG A 646 -34.43 4.36 -10.30
CA ARG A 646 -33.79 5.53 -9.69
C ARG A 646 -33.01 5.16 -8.44
N THR A 647 -33.45 4.15 -7.68
CA THR A 647 -32.73 3.60 -6.53
C THR A 647 -32.05 2.31 -6.95
N PHE A 648 -30.76 2.21 -6.66
CA PHE A 648 -29.86 1.14 -7.07
C PHE A 648 -28.67 1.05 -6.11
N TYR A 649 -27.72 0.17 -6.38
CA TYR A 649 -26.53 -0.04 -5.55
C TYR A 649 -25.26 0.31 -6.32
N VAL A 650 -24.35 1.01 -5.66
CA VAL A 650 -23.07 1.47 -6.22
C VAL A 650 -21.94 0.90 -5.37
N GLY A 651 -20.90 0.33 -6.00
CA GLY A 651 -19.87 -0.35 -5.21
C GLY A 651 -18.67 -0.92 -5.94
N LEU A 652 -17.95 -1.76 -5.21
CA LEU A 652 -16.67 -2.39 -5.55
C LEU A 652 -16.85 -3.92 -5.60
N PRO A 653 -16.63 -4.57 -6.75
CA PRO A 653 -16.69 -6.02 -6.86
C PRO A 653 -15.32 -6.69 -6.64
N ALA A 654 -15.31 -7.88 -6.06
CA ALA A 654 -14.17 -8.80 -6.05
C ALA A 654 -14.64 -10.19 -6.51
N CYS A 655 -14.10 -10.65 -7.64
CA CYS A 655 -14.43 -11.95 -8.23
C CYS A 655 -13.13 -12.66 -8.62
N SER A 656 -12.95 -13.90 -8.17
CA SER A 656 -11.74 -14.69 -8.43
C SER A 656 -11.75 -15.39 -9.78
N GLN A 657 -12.93 -15.73 -10.31
CA GLN A 657 -13.13 -16.65 -11.44
C GLN A 657 -12.53 -18.05 -11.20
N LEU A 658 -12.34 -18.43 -9.93
CA LEU A 658 -11.76 -19.70 -9.54
C LEU A 658 -12.69 -20.40 -8.53
N ASP A 659 -13.11 -21.62 -8.87
CA ASP A 659 -13.95 -22.45 -7.99
C ASP A 659 -13.24 -22.68 -6.64
N LYS A 660 -13.93 -22.34 -5.55
CA LYS A 660 -13.49 -22.51 -4.14
C LYS A 660 -12.19 -21.79 -3.78
N VAL A 661 -11.72 -20.87 -4.64
CA VAL A 661 -10.50 -20.09 -4.41
C VAL A 661 -10.87 -18.61 -4.48
N THR A 662 -10.76 -17.91 -3.36
CA THR A 662 -10.97 -16.46 -3.30
C THR A 662 -9.84 -15.68 -3.98
N THR A 663 -10.07 -14.40 -4.26
CA THR A 663 -9.03 -13.44 -4.59
C THR A 663 -9.11 -12.22 -3.68
N THR A 664 -7.97 -11.59 -3.39
CA THR A 664 -7.92 -10.34 -2.62
C THR A 664 -7.77 -9.16 -3.57
N VAL A 665 -8.69 -8.20 -3.45
CA VAL A 665 -8.69 -6.94 -4.20
C VAL A 665 -8.59 -5.78 -3.21
N THR A 666 -7.73 -4.81 -3.51
CA THR A 666 -7.60 -3.60 -2.71
C THR A 666 -7.97 -2.37 -3.54
N TYR A 667 -8.75 -1.48 -2.94
CA TYR A 667 -9.13 -0.20 -3.53
C TYR A 667 -8.73 0.95 -2.61
N ASP A 668 -8.17 2.01 -3.18
CA ASP A 668 -8.05 3.29 -2.49
C ASP A 668 -8.71 4.40 -3.31
N ASN A 669 -8.76 5.61 -2.73
CA ASN A 669 -9.36 6.79 -3.37
C ASN A 669 -10.79 6.55 -3.91
N VAL A 670 -11.57 5.73 -3.20
CA VAL A 670 -12.95 5.42 -3.54
C VAL A 670 -13.83 6.65 -3.25
N SER A 671 -14.63 7.06 -4.23
CA SER A 671 -15.49 8.25 -4.14
C SER A 671 -16.84 7.99 -4.81
N ILE A 672 -17.90 8.36 -4.10
CA ILE A 672 -19.28 8.48 -4.59
C ILE A 672 -19.90 9.78 -4.02
N PRO A 673 -20.97 10.35 -4.61
CA PRO A 673 -21.52 11.63 -4.19
C PRO A 673 -21.98 11.69 -2.72
N VAL A 674 -22.50 10.58 -2.18
CA VAL A 674 -23.09 10.49 -0.83
C VAL A 674 -22.12 10.05 0.27
N TRP A 675 -20.92 9.57 -0.09
CA TRP A 675 -19.94 9.07 0.87
C TRP A 675 -18.63 9.83 0.73
N ARG A 676 -18.49 10.84 1.58
CA ARG A 676 -17.27 11.60 1.85
C ARG A 676 -17.28 11.90 3.35
N SER A 677 -16.34 11.32 4.11
CA SER A 677 -16.24 11.58 5.55
C SER A 677 -15.99 13.06 5.82
N SER A 678 -16.89 13.69 6.55
CA SER A 678 -16.65 14.94 7.28
C SER A 678 -16.14 14.56 8.66
N ASN A 679 -14.82 14.42 8.84
CA ASN A 679 -14.11 14.66 10.11
C ASN A 679 -12.58 14.51 9.93
N GLY A 680 -11.87 15.65 10.01
CA GLY A 680 -10.47 15.75 10.45
C GLY A 680 -9.34 15.43 9.46
N ASN A 681 -8.86 16.46 8.75
CA ASN A 681 -7.57 16.58 8.03
C ASN A 681 -7.33 15.78 6.72
N ARG A 682 -7.76 16.42 5.60
CA ARG A 682 -7.35 16.26 4.17
C ARG A 682 -7.60 14.87 3.54
N GLN A 683 -8.10 14.72 2.31
CA GLN A 683 -8.30 15.64 1.20
C GLN A 683 -9.54 15.16 0.41
N ILE A 684 -10.60 15.97 0.37
CA ILE A 684 -11.75 15.69 -0.49
C ILE A 684 -11.43 16.34 -1.85
N THR A 685 -11.40 15.59 -2.95
CA THR A 685 -11.28 16.16 -4.30
C THR A 685 -12.67 16.27 -4.92
N SER A 686 -13.13 17.48 -5.26
CA SER A 686 -14.12 17.59 -6.33
C SER A 686 -13.41 17.20 -7.60
N ARG A 687 -14.05 16.34 -8.38
CA ARG A 687 -13.51 15.93 -9.67
C ARG A 687 -14.09 16.84 -10.73
N PRO A 688 -13.26 17.28 -11.68
CA PRO A 688 -13.72 18.03 -12.84
C PRO A 688 -14.92 17.32 -13.51
N GLU A 689 -16.05 18.02 -13.64
CA GLU A 689 -17.29 17.49 -14.23
C GLU A 689 -17.76 18.36 -15.40
N PRO A 690 -17.97 17.81 -16.61
CA PRO A 690 -18.51 18.55 -17.74
C PRO A 690 -20.04 18.66 -17.71
N ARG A 691 -20.60 19.73 -18.30
CA ARG A 691 -22.04 19.84 -18.60
C ARG A 691 -22.34 19.50 -20.06
N TRP A 692 -21.86 18.34 -20.55
CA TRP A 692 -22.02 17.90 -21.94
C TRP A 692 -23.47 17.88 -22.44
N HIS A 693 -24.44 17.71 -21.55
CA HIS A 693 -25.87 17.72 -21.86
C HIS A 693 -26.45 19.14 -22.10
N ARG A 694 -25.63 20.19 -22.03
CA ARG A 694 -26.05 21.58 -22.27
C ARG A 694 -25.32 22.12 -23.51
N ASP A 695 -25.94 22.02 -24.67
CA ASP A 695 -25.35 22.52 -25.93
C ASP A 695 -24.83 23.96 -25.85
N PRO A 696 -25.53 24.94 -25.23
CA PRO A 696 -24.99 26.30 -25.10
C PRO A 696 -23.71 26.38 -24.26
N TRP A 697 -23.59 25.51 -23.25
CA TRP A 697 -22.40 25.43 -22.41
C TRP A 697 -21.22 24.87 -23.21
N LEU A 698 -21.43 23.77 -23.93
CA LEU A 698 -20.39 23.12 -24.71
C LEU A 698 -19.93 24.00 -25.88
N LYS A 699 -20.86 24.65 -26.59
CA LYS A 699 -20.54 25.61 -27.66
C LYS A 699 -19.67 26.76 -27.14
N ARG A 700 -20.01 27.32 -25.97
CA ARG A 700 -19.22 28.40 -25.38
C ARG A 700 -17.84 27.93 -24.90
N HIS A 701 -17.75 26.73 -24.31
CA HIS A 701 -16.46 26.12 -23.96
C HIS A 701 -15.54 25.95 -25.18
N ASN A 702 -16.08 25.43 -26.29
CA ASN A 702 -15.30 25.25 -27.53
C ASN A 702 -14.86 26.59 -28.12
N ALA A 703 -15.75 27.60 -28.15
CA ALA A 703 -15.41 28.94 -28.60
C ALA A 703 -14.32 29.60 -27.74
N PHE A 704 -14.22 29.27 -26.45
CA PHE A 704 -13.11 29.72 -25.61
C PHE A 704 -11.79 29.07 -25.99
N ASN A 705 -11.79 27.77 -26.29
CA ASN A 705 -10.58 27.10 -26.75
C ASN A 705 -10.09 27.74 -28.06
N GLU A 706 -11.00 28.02 -29.00
CA GLU A 706 -10.70 28.75 -30.24
C GLU A 706 -10.10 30.13 -29.95
N ARG A 707 -10.76 30.94 -29.12
CA ARG A 707 -10.27 32.29 -28.78
C ARG A 707 -8.92 32.27 -28.07
N VAL A 708 -8.66 31.32 -27.19
CA VAL A 708 -7.40 31.22 -26.45
C VAL A 708 -6.25 30.78 -27.36
N MET A 709 -6.52 29.89 -28.33
CA MET A 709 -5.55 29.48 -29.34
C MET A 709 -5.09 30.62 -30.26
N GLU A 710 -5.91 31.65 -30.48
CA GLU A 710 -5.49 32.86 -31.21
C GLU A 710 -4.35 33.63 -30.50
N GLY A 711 -4.09 33.34 -29.23
CA GLY A 711 -3.06 34.01 -28.44
C GLY A 711 -3.46 35.45 -28.07
N ASN A 712 -2.45 36.26 -27.72
CA ASN A 712 -2.62 37.65 -27.27
C ASN A 712 -3.71 37.80 -26.19
N VAL A 713 -3.55 37.07 -25.09
CA VAL A 713 -4.46 37.10 -23.94
C VAL A 713 -3.73 37.77 -22.78
N GLY A 714 -4.12 39.01 -22.46
CA GLY A 714 -3.47 39.79 -21.40
C GLY A 714 -4.10 39.57 -20.02
N MET A 715 -5.39 39.22 -19.97
CA MET A 715 -6.14 39.02 -18.73
C MET A 715 -7.24 37.95 -18.91
N LEU A 716 -7.50 37.16 -17.88
CA LEU A 716 -8.64 36.23 -17.84
C LEU A 716 -9.68 36.68 -16.82
N MET A 717 -10.96 36.53 -17.16
CA MET A 717 -12.09 36.59 -16.22
C MET A 717 -12.77 35.22 -16.17
N ILE A 718 -12.72 34.55 -15.03
CA ILE A 718 -13.23 33.19 -14.84
C ILE A 718 -14.37 33.24 -13.81
N GLY A 719 -15.53 32.70 -14.17
CA GLY A 719 -16.64 32.63 -13.23
C GLY A 719 -17.92 32.00 -13.78
N ASP A 720 -19.03 32.28 -13.09
CA ASP A 720 -20.36 31.79 -13.41
C ASP A 720 -21.20 32.84 -14.18
N SER A 721 -22.54 32.82 -14.03
CA SER A 721 -23.45 33.74 -14.72
C SER A 721 -23.19 35.21 -14.40
N ILE A 722 -22.72 35.52 -13.18
CA ILE A 722 -22.44 36.90 -12.76
C ILE A 722 -21.27 37.47 -13.57
N ALA A 723 -20.23 36.67 -13.84
CA ALA A 723 -19.11 37.08 -14.69
C ALA A 723 -19.45 36.95 -16.19
N HIS A 724 -20.28 35.98 -16.58
CA HIS A 724 -20.68 35.79 -17.97
C HIS A 724 -21.39 37.03 -18.54
N TRP A 725 -22.20 37.71 -17.72
CA TRP A 725 -22.97 38.89 -18.16
C TRP A 725 -22.13 40.16 -18.39
N TRP A 726 -20.80 40.11 -18.19
CA TRP A 726 -19.89 41.10 -18.79
C TRP A 726 -20.02 41.19 -20.31
N ASP A 727 -20.46 40.11 -20.98
CA ASP A 727 -20.69 40.08 -22.43
C ASP A 727 -22.00 40.78 -22.83
N ARG A 728 -22.87 41.10 -21.86
CA ARG A 728 -24.20 41.69 -22.07
C ARG A 728 -24.31 43.01 -21.31
N ASP A 729 -24.84 42.98 -20.09
CA ASP A 729 -25.18 44.19 -19.33
C ASP A 729 -23.94 44.94 -18.84
N GLY A 730 -22.80 44.24 -18.71
CA GLY A 730 -21.50 44.83 -18.39
C GLY A 730 -20.69 45.28 -19.60
N LYS A 731 -21.16 45.07 -20.85
CA LYS A 731 -20.31 45.17 -22.06
C LYS A 731 -19.65 46.53 -22.22
N LYS A 732 -20.38 47.61 -21.95
CA LYS A 732 -19.86 48.98 -22.05
C LYS A 732 -18.74 49.23 -21.03
N ILE A 733 -18.90 48.73 -19.80
CA ILE A 733 -17.89 48.83 -18.74
C ILE A 733 -16.69 47.94 -19.07
N TRP A 734 -16.92 46.73 -19.59
CA TRP A 734 -15.85 45.83 -20.04
C TRP A 734 -14.96 46.50 -21.11
N ASN A 735 -15.59 47.16 -22.09
CA ASN A 735 -14.85 47.87 -23.14
C ASN A 735 -14.00 49.02 -22.58
N HIS A 736 -14.49 49.73 -21.56
CA HIS A 736 -13.75 50.82 -20.92
C HIS A 736 -12.55 50.33 -20.11
N TYR A 737 -12.72 49.30 -19.29
CA TYR A 737 -11.70 48.87 -18.32
C TYR A 737 -10.77 47.75 -18.81
N TYR A 738 -11.26 46.82 -19.66
CA TYR A 738 -10.58 45.55 -19.89
C TYR A 738 -10.26 45.26 -21.37
N ALA A 739 -10.89 45.94 -22.33
CA ALA A 739 -10.61 45.70 -23.75
C ALA A 739 -9.14 46.01 -24.12
N ASN A 740 -8.59 47.12 -23.64
CA ASN A 740 -7.18 47.50 -23.87
C ASN A 740 -6.18 46.57 -23.16
N ARG A 741 -6.65 45.71 -22.25
CA ARG A 741 -5.85 44.70 -21.54
C ARG A 741 -5.89 43.33 -22.23
N ASN A 742 -6.45 43.25 -23.44
CA ASN A 742 -6.68 42.01 -24.18
C ASN A 742 -7.37 40.94 -23.30
N ALA A 743 -8.36 41.37 -22.50
CA ALA A 743 -9.04 40.50 -21.56
C ALA A 743 -9.97 39.51 -22.28
N VAL A 744 -10.01 38.27 -21.78
CA VAL A 744 -10.90 37.20 -22.27
C VAL A 744 -11.83 36.76 -21.14
N ASN A 745 -13.14 36.77 -21.42
CA ASN A 745 -14.17 36.33 -20.48
C ASN A 745 -14.46 34.83 -20.63
N LEU A 746 -13.88 34.01 -19.77
CA LEU A 746 -14.05 32.55 -19.71
C LEU A 746 -15.22 32.12 -18.80
N ALA A 747 -16.13 33.02 -18.45
CA ALA A 747 -17.26 32.69 -17.60
C ALA A 747 -18.43 32.05 -18.37
N ILE A 748 -19.11 31.07 -17.76
CA ILE A 748 -20.29 30.40 -18.34
C ILE A 748 -21.43 30.38 -17.32
N SER A 749 -22.64 30.71 -17.78
CA SER A 749 -23.84 30.72 -16.92
C SER A 749 -24.14 29.34 -16.35
N GLY A 750 -24.39 29.30 -15.04
CA GLY A 750 -24.69 28.07 -14.31
C GLY A 750 -23.47 27.22 -13.98
N ASP A 751 -22.25 27.71 -14.21
CA ASP A 751 -21.05 27.02 -13.76
C ASP A 751 -20.98 26.91 -12.25
N ARG A 752 -20.47 25.76 -11.82
CA ARG A 752 -20.08 25.43 -10.46
C ARG A 752 -18.58 25.18 -10.47
N THR A 753 -17.99 25.09 -9.28
CA THR A 753 -16.54 24.91 -9.14
C THR A 753 -16.01 23.68 -9.88
N GLU A 754 -16.73 22.56 -9.89
CA GLU A 754 -16.35 21.34 -10.62
C GLU A 754 -16.39 21.50 -12.16
N HIS A 755 -17.25 22.37 -12.68
CA HIS A 755 -17.33 22.64 -14.12
C HIS A 755 -16.14 23.49 -14.56
N VAL A 756 -15.77 24.51 -13.77
CA VAL A 756 -14.59 25.34 -14.04
C VAL A 756 -13.32 24.49 -14.01
N LEU A 757 -13.16 23.64 -13.00
CA LEU A 757 -12.03 22.69 -12.94
C LEU A 757 -11.92 21.86 -14.21
N TRP A 758 -13.04 21.37 -14.75
CA TRP A 758 -13.03 20.56 -15.97
C TRP A 758 -12.60 21.38 -17.16
N ARG A 759 -13.13 22.59 -17.34
CA ARG A 759 -12.80 23.43 -18.50
C ARG A 759 -11.32 23.82 -18.51
N LEU A 760 -10.72 24.09 -17.35
CA LEU A 760 -9.29 24.40 -17.22
C LEU A 760 -8.38 23.19 -17.51
N GLU A 761 -8.91 21.98 -17.45
CA GLU A 761 -8.20 20.76 -17.85
C GLU A 761 -8.42 20.38 -19.32
N ASN A 762 -9.34 21.08 -20.01
CA ASN A 762 -9.79 20.74 -21.36
C ASN A 762 -9.68 21.95 -22.30
N GLY A 763 -8.56 22.68 -22.27
CA GLY A 763 -8.19 23.64 -23.31
C GLY A 763 -8.36 25.13 -22.98
N ASN A 764 -9.13 25.52 -21.94
CA ASN A 764 -9.47 26.93 -21.73
C ASN A 764 -8.27 27.84 -21.36
N ILE A 765 -7.11 27.28 -21.07
CA ILE A 765 -5.90 28.03 -20.69
C ILE A 765 -4.62 27.50 -21.36
N ASP A 766 -4.75 26.61 -22.34
CA ASP A 766 -3.60 25.98 -22.96
C ASP A 766 -2.89 26.95 -23.90
N GLY A 767 -1.55 27.02 -23.81
CA GLY A 767 -0.74 27.82 -24.73
C GLY A 767 -0.73 29.34 -24.48
N ILE A 768 -1.25 29.81 -23.35
CA ILE A 768 -1.24 31.23 -22.97
C ILE A 768 -0.49 31.49 -21.66
N SER A 769 -0.07 32.75 -21.45
CA SER A 769 0.52 33.23 -20.19
C SER A 769 0.02 34.66 -19.91
N PRO A 770 -1.25 34.83 -19.47
CA PRO A 770 -1.81 36.14 -19.19
C PRO A 770 -1.13 36.77 -17.96
N LYS A 771 -1.11 38.10 -17.87
CA LYS A 771 -0.54 38.79 -16.70
C LYS A 771 -1.36 38.52 -15.43
N VAL A 772 -2.69 38.54 -15.55
CA VAL A 772 -3.62 38.35 -14.43
C VAL A 772 -4.80 37.45 -14.80
N ALA A 773 -5.21 36.57 -13.88
CA ALA A 773 -6.48 35.85 -13.93
C ALA A 773 -7.37 36.26 -12.75
N VAL A 774 -8.57 36.77 -13.03
CA VAL A 774 -9.60 37.09 -12.04
C VAL A 774 -10.55 35.90 -11.91
N LEU A 775 -10.74 35.40 -10.69
CA LEU A 775 -11.60 34.25 -10.39
C LEU A 775 -12.71 34.66 -9.42
N MET A 776 -13.96 34.44 -9.83
CA MET A 776 -15.14 34.58 -8.98
C MET A 776 -16.11 33.46 -9.32
N ILE A 777 -16.22 32.46 -8.44
CA ILE A 777 -17.01 31.25 -8.68
C ILE A 777 -17.54 30.68 -7.37
N GLY A 778 -18.73 30.08 -7.41
CA GLY A 778 -19.30 29.32 -6.30
C GLY A 778 -20.74 29.68 -5.97
N THR A 779 -21.29 30.76 -6.56
CA THR A 779 -22.66 31.18 -6.26
C THR A 779 -23.69 30.13 -6.65
N ASN A 780 -23.42 29.27 -7.64
CA ASN A 780 -24.33 28.19 -8.05
C ASN A 780 -24.18 26.91 -7.21
N ASN A 781 -23.15 26.82 -6.37
CA ASN A 781 -22.92 25.65 -5.52
C ASN A 781 -23.82 25.61 -4.29
N HIS A 782 -24.50 26.71 -3.93
CA HIS A 782 -25.38 26.76 -2.74
C HIS A 782 -26.49 25.72 -2.73
N MET A 783 -26.95 25.24 -3.90
CA MET A 783 -27.97 24.18 -4.01
C MET A 783 -27.38 22.77 -4.10
N SER A 784 -26.07 22.61 -4.24
CA SER A 784 -25.44 21.33 -4.59
C SER A 784 -24.25 20.95 -3.71
N SER A 785 -23.71 21.87 -2.92
CA SER A 785 -22.48 21.65 -2.17
C SER A 785 -22.47 22.45 -0.86
N PRO A 786 -22.01 21.87 0.26
CA PRO A 786 -21.73 22.62 1.47
C PRO A 786 -20.65 23.69 1.25
N PRO A 787 -20.67 24.82 1.99
CA PRO A 787 -19.73 25.93 1.81
C PRO A 787 -18.26 25.53 1.97
N GLU A 788 -17.95 24.57 2.83
CA GLU A 788 -16.59 24.03 3.02
C GLU A 788 -16.05 23.34 1.76
N ILE A 789 -16.95 22.68 1.01
CA ILE A 789 -16.62 22.00 -0.24
C ILE A 789 -16.37 23.04 -1.34
N THR A 790 -17.25 24.04 -1.44
CA THR A 790 -17.09 25.13 -2.41
C THR A 790 -15.82 25.93 -2.16
N ALA A 791 -15.52 26.30 -0.90
CA ALA A 791 -14.30 27.02 -0.54
C ALA A 791 -13.03 26.24 -0.91
N ARG A 792 -13.02 24.93 -0.65
CA ARG A 792 -11.93 24.06 -1.06
C ARG A 792 -11.78 24.02 -2.58
N ASP A 793 -12.88 23.93 -3.32
CA ASP A 793 -12.79 23.83 -4.79
C ASP A 793 -12.33 25.13 -5.44
N VAL A 794 -12.68 26.28 -4.88
CA VAL A 794 -12.06 27.56 -5.26
C VAL A 794 -10.53 27.47 -5.11
N ARG A 795 -10.03 26.91 -4.00
CA ARG A 795 -8.58 26.68 -3.81
C ARG A 795 -7.99 25.68 -4.80
N LEU A 796 -8.74 24.65 -5.21
CA LEU A 796 -8.28 23.71 -6.25
C LEU A 796 -8.18 24.40 -7.61
N ILE A 797 -9.12 25.27 -7.96
CA ILE A 797 -9.07 26.08 -9.18
C ILE A 797 -7.84 27.00 -9.15
N VAL A 798 -7.61 27.70 -8.04
CA VAL A 798 -6.41 28.55 -7.86
C VAL A 798 -5.14 27.72 -8.01
N LYS A 799 -5.07 26.54 -7.39
CA LYS A 799 -3.93 25.63 -7.56
C LYS A 799 -3.72 25.22 -9.02
N LYS A 800 -4.78 24.84 -9.72
CA LYS A 800 -4.72 24.47 -11.15
C LYS A 800 -4.19 25.64 -11.98
N LEU A 801 -4.70 26.85 -11.76
CA LEU A 801 -4.23 28.07 -12.42
C LEU A 801 -2.75 28.33 -12.12
N ARG A 802 -2.29 28.25 -10.86
CA ARG A 802 -0.87 28.42 -10.51
C ARG A 802 0.03 27.37 -11.14
N THR A 803 -0.45 26.14 -11.28
CA THR A 803 0.33 25.06 -11.91
C THR A 803 0.40 25.21 -13.42
N SER A 804 -0.72 25.54 -14.07
CA SER A 804 -0.81 25.66 -15.53
C SER A 804 -0.29 27.00 -16.05
N LEU A 805 -0.36 28.07 -15.25
CA LEU A 805 0.02 29.43 -15.60
C LEU A 805 0.96 30.01 -14.52
N PRO A 806 2.22 29.54 -14.43
CA PRO A 806 3.13 29.85 -13.32
C PRO A 806 3.51 31.34 -13.22
N GLU A 807 3.43 32.09 -14.32
CA GLU A 807 3.75 33.53 -14.38
C GLU A 807 2.52 34.44 -14.20
N THR A 808 1.31 33.88 -14.16
CA THR A 808 0.07 34.63 -14.01
C THR A 808 -0.21 34.92 -12.53
N LYS A 809 -0.47 36.19 -12.20
CA LYS A 809 -1.03 36.57 -10.89
C LYS A 809 -2.52 36.26 -10.84
N ILE A 810 -3.03 35.80 -9.70
CA ILE A 810 -4.44 35.42 -9.54
C ILE A 810 -5.12 36.37 -8.57
N LEU A 811 -6.21 36.99 -8.98
CA LEU A 811 -7.09 37.77 -8.13
C LEU A 811 -8.39 37.01 -7.88
N VAL A 812 -8.57 36.51 -6.65
CA VAL A 812 -9.78 35.81 -6.21
C VAL A 812 -10.74 36.83 -5.60
N LEU A 813 -11.93 36.95 -6.16
CA LEU A 813 -12.97 37.78 -5.58
C LEU A 813 -13.84 36.97 -4.60
N GLY A 814 -14.27 37.62 -3.53
CA GLY A 814 -15.39 37.11 -2.73
C GLY A 814 -16.64 36.91 -3.60
N ILE A 815 -17.37 35.83 -3.35
CA ILE A 815 -18.67 35.57 -3.99
C ILE A 815 -19.65 36.64 -3.54
N PHE A 816 -20.25 37.36 -4.49
CA PHE A 816 -21.09 38.51 -4.17
C PHE A 816 -22.33 38.17 -3.34
N PRO A 817 -22.80 39.13 -2.51
CA PRO A 817 -24.07 39.00 -1.81
C PRO A 817 -25.23 38.92 -2.80
N ARG A 818 -26.23 38.12 -2.46
CA ARG A 818 -27.46 37.91 -3.25
C ARG A 818 -28.70 37.98 -2.36
N GLY A 819 -29.89 37.99 -2.95
CA GLY A 819 -31.14 38.16 -2.21
C GLY A 819 -31.35 39.57 -1.67
N LYS A 820 -32.59 39.89 -1.25
CA LYS A 820 -32.96 41.25 -0.83
C LYS A 820 -32.32 41.64 0.52
N GLY A 821 -32.23 40.68 1.44
CA GLY A 821 -31.70 40.84 2.79
C GLY A 821 -30.56 39.88 3.08
N ASP A 822 -30.06 39.88 4.30
CA ASP A 822 -29.06 38.91 4.76
C ASP A 822 -29.70 37.65 5.36
N ASP A 823 -31.03 37.57 5.41
CA ASP A 823 -31.80 36.36 5.71
C ASP A 823 -31.88 35.37 4.53
N ASP A 824 -31.42 35.76 3.33
CA ASP A 824 -31.36 34.87 2.17
C ASP A 824 -30.35 33.73 2.39
N GLU A 825 -30.82 32.48 2.27
CA GLU A 825 -30.02 31.28 2.54
C GLU A 825 -28.80 31.18 1.61
N ALA A 826 -28.99 31.51 0.32
CA ALA A 826 -27.91 31.43 -0.65
C ALA A 826 -26.84 32.50 -0.37
N ARG A 827 -27.24 33.69 0.10
CA ARG A 827 -26.30 34.70 0.61
C ARG A 827 -25.54 34.21 1.83
N GLN A 828 -26.20 33.61 2.81
CA GLN A 828 -25.54 33.09 4.00
C GLN A 828 -24.48 32.04 3.66
N ILE A 829 -24.78 31.16 2.69
CA ILE A 829 -23.81 30.19 2.17
C ILE A 829 -22.65 30.90 1.48
N ASN A 830 -22.89 31.84 0.56
CA ASN A 830 -21.83 32.59 -0.12
C ASN A 830 -20.92 33.32 0.88
N MET A 831 -21.48 33.98 1.89
CA MET A 831 -20.71 34.69 2.92
C MET A 831 -19.91 33.73 3.80
N LYS A 832 -20.42 32.51 4.05
CA LYS A 832 -19.64 31.46 4.73
C LYS A 832 -18.50 30.95 3.86
N VAL A 833 -18.68 30.80 2.55
CA VAL A 833 -17.59 30.47 1.62
C VAL A 833 -16.52 31.56 1.64
N ASN A 834 -16.90 32.84 1.57
CA ASN A 834 -15.96 33.97 1.58
C ASN A 834 -15.05 33.96 2.81
N ARG A 835 -15.63 33.77 4.00
CA ARG A 835 -14.86 33.62 5.26
C ARG A 835 -13.88 32.44 5.24
N LEU A 836 -14.17 31.38 4.49
CA LEU A 836 -13.32 30.20 4.37
C LEU A 836 -12.23 30.33 3.30
N ILE A 837 -12.25 31.39 2.49
CA ILE A 837 -11.25 31.64 1.42
C ILE A 837 -10.54 32.98 1.57
N GLU A 838 -10.81 33.77 2.61
CA GLU A 838 -10.22 35.10 2.78
C GLU A 838 -8.69 35.07 2.95
N ASP A 839 -8.16 33.97 3.47
CA ASP A 839 -6.73 33.66 3.64
C ASP A 839 -6.09 33.03 2.40
N ILE A 840 -6.79 32.95 1.25
CA ILE A 840 -6.26 32.29 0.05
C ILE A 840 -5.11 33.07 -0.60
N GLY A 841 -4.98 34.37 -0.30
CA GLY A 841 -3.93 35.22 -0.86
C GLY A 841 -2.58 35.02 -0.18
N ASP A 842 -1.52 34.86 -0.97
CA ASP A 842 -0.13 34.84 -0.50
C ASP A 842 0.57 36.21 -0.60
N GLY A 843 -0.13 37.21 -1.15
CA GLY A 843 0.37 38.59 -1.31
C GLY A 843 1.39 38.76 -2.44
N ASN A 844 1.77 37.68 -3.13
CA ASN A 844 2.71 37.69 -4.24
C ASN A 844 2.02 37.26 -5.54
N TRP A 845 1.62 35.99 -5.62
CA TRP A 845 1.03 35.37 -6.79
C TRP A 845 -0.48 35.23 -6.70
N VAL A 846 -1.04 35.12 -5.49
CA VAL A 846 -2.47 35.00 -5.25
C VAL A 846 -2.92 36.12 -4.33
N HIS A 847 -4.00 36.81 -4.73
CA HIS A 847 -4.55 37.97 -4.05
C HIS A 847 -6.04 37.73 -3.81
N TYR A 848 -6.54 38.10 -2.63
CA TYR A 848 -7.96 38.02 -2.31
C TYR A 848 -8.56 39.43 -2.20
N LEU A 849 -9.75 39.63 -2.76
CA LEU A 849 -10.46 40.90 -2.68
C LEU A 849 -11.96 40.68 -2.44
N ASN A 850 -12.47 41.22 -1.33
CA ASN A 850 -13.90 41.30 -1.07
C ASN A 850 -14.41 42.71 -1.41
N ILE A 851 -15.39 42.80 -2.31
CA ILE A 851 -16.01 44.06 -2.74
C ILE A 851 -17.50 44.17 -2.36
N ASP A 852 -17.97 43.39 -1.38
CA ASP A 852 -19.38 43.34 -0.97
C ASP A 852 -19.93 44.72 -0.59
N HIS A 853 -19.08 45.59 -0.04
CA HIS A 853 -19.41 46.97 0.32
C HIS A 853 -19.91 47.80 -0.87
N ALA A 854 -19.53 47.47 -2.12
CA ALA A 854 -20.01 48.14 -3.32
C ALA A 854 -21.48 47.84 -3.60
N PHE A 855 -21.95 46.65 -3.19
CA PHE A 855 -23.29 46.13 -3.47
C PHE A 855 -24.26 46.22 -2.30
N LEU A 856 -23.79 46.63 -1.11
CA LEU A 856 -24.59 46.67 0.10
C LEU A 856 -24.87 48.10 0.59
N LYS A 857 -26.06 48.31 1.13
CA LYS A 857 -26.43 49.48 1.94
C LYS A 857 -26.87 48.98 3.31
N GLY A 858 -25.92 48.93 4.26
CA GLY A 858 -26.12 48.23 5.53
C GLY A 858 -26.33 46.73 5.31
N ARG A 859 -27.40 46.15 5.87
CA ARG A 859 -27.72 44.72 5.70
C ARG A 859 -28.41 44.39 4.36
N ARG A 860 -28.87 45.39 3.61
CA ARG A 860 -29.64 45.21 2.38
C ARG A 860 -28.80 45.29 1.12
N LEU A 861 -29.18 44.49 0.12
CA LEU A 861 -28.61 44.56 -1.22
C LEU A 861 -29.12 45.83 -1.93
N ARG A 862 -28.22 46.48 -2.67
CA ARG A 862 -28.55 47.63 -3.52
C ARG A 862 -29.30 47.17 -4.75
N SER A 863 -30.63 47.19 -4.69
CA SER A 863 -31.51 46.79 -5.81
C SER A 863 -31.38 47.72 -7.03
N ASP A 864 -30.84 48.93 -6.86
CA ASP A 864 -30.45 49.81 -7.97
C ASP A 864 -29.26 49.27 -8.77
N LEU A 865 -28.45 48.38 -8.18
CA LEU A 865 -27.29 47.75 -8.81
C LEU A 865 -27.55 46.29 -9.21
N ILE A 866 -28.28 45.54 -8.38
CA ILE A 866 -28.57 44.12 -8.57
C ILE A 866 -30.09 43.91 -8.48
N PRO A 867 -30.85 44.26 -9.54
CA PRO A 867 -32.31 44.37 -9.48
C PRO A 867 -33.03 43.03 -9.28
N ASP A 868 -32.47 41.93 -9.79
CA ASP A 868 -33.02 40.57 -9.64
C ASP A 868 -32.50 39.85 -8.38
N GLY A 869 -31.65 40.53 -7.60
CA GLY A 869 -31.04 39.98 -6.40
C GLY A 869 -29.90 39.00 -6.65
N SER A 870 -29.37 38.85 -7.88
CA SER A 870 -28.18 38.03 -8.15
C SER A 870 -27.26 38.57 -9.24
N HIS A 871 -27.78 39.21 -10.27
CA HIS A 871 -27.01 39.70 -11.42
C HIS A 871 -26.92 41.24 -11.41
N PRO A 872 -25.70 41.81 -11.50
CA PRO A 872 -25.53 43.24 -11.67
C PRO A 872 -26.16 43.75 -12.97
N ASN A 873 -26.76 44.95 -12.93
CA ASN A 873 -27.06 45.73 -14.14
C ASN A 873 -25.84 46.58 -14.54
N GLU A 874 -25.97 47.44 -15.56
CA GLU A 874 -24.88 48.33 -16.03
C GLU A 874 -24.23 49.14 -14.89
N LYS A 875 -25.05 49.72 -13.99
CA LYS A 875 -24.55 50.46 -12.81
C LYS A 875 -23.85 49.55 -11.81
N GLY A 876 -24.36 48.34 -11.62
CA GLY A 876 -23.73 47.32 -10.79
C GLY A 876 -22.37 46.86 -11.32
N TYR A 877 -22.24 46.69 -12.64
CA TYR A 877 -20.95 46.41 -13.28
C TYR A 877 -19.96 47.57 -13.17
N ALA A 878 -20.43 48.82 -13.26
CA ALA A 878 -19.57 49.97 -12.99
C ALA A 878 -19.08 50.01 -11.54
N ALA A 879 -19.95 49.67 -10.58
CA ALA A 879 -19.56 49.54 -9.17
C ALA A 879 -18.57 48.40 -8.94
N TRP A 880 -18.75 47.25 -9.60
CA TRP A 880 -17.77 46.14 -9.59
C TRP A 880 -16.41 46.63 -10.11
N ALA A 881 -16.36 47.18 -11.33
CA ALA A 881 -15.12 47.63 -11.94
C ALA A 881 -14.40 48.66 -11.06
N ALA A 882 -15.11 49.68 -10.57
CA ALA A 882 -14.54 50.71 -9.70
C ALA A 882 -13.96 50.16 -8.40
N ALA A 883 -14.59 49.14 -7.79
CA ALA A 883 -14.12 48.53 -6.56
C ALA A 883 -12.93 47.57 -6.77
N MET A 884 -12.82 46.94 -7.94
CA MET A 884 -11.75 46.01 -8.28
C MET A 884 -10.50 46.70 -8.85
N GLU A 885 -10.70 47.79 -9.60
CA GLU A 885 -9.66 48.43 -10.42
C GLU A 885 -8.39 48.83 -9.65
N PRO A 886 -8.44 49.42 -8.44
CA PRO A 886 -7.21 49.80 -7.73
C PRO A 886 -6.27 48.61 -7.45
N VAL A 887 -6.84 47.43 -7.18
CA VAL A 887 -6.06 46.22 -6.97
C VAL A 887 -5.62 45.64 -8.31
N LEU A 888 -6.52 45.57 -9.30
CA LEU A 888 -6.22 44.99 -10.60
C LEU A 888 -5.10 45.75 -11.34
N ALA A 889 -5.17 47.09 -11.37
CA ALA A 889 -4.14 47.94 -11.99
C ALA A 889 -2.76 47.73 -11.35
N LYS A 890 -2.72 47.64 -10.01
CA LYS A 890 -1.50 47.31 -9.26
C LYS A 890 -0.95 45.92 -9.62
N LEU A 891 -1.81 44.93 -9.84
CA LEU A 891 -1.35 43.59 -10.25
C LEU A 891 -0.79 43.58 -11.67
N LEU A 892 -1.34 44.42 -12.55
CA LEU A 892 -0.93 44.59 -13.94
C LEU A 892 0.27 45.52 -14.15
N ASP A 893 0.67 46.26 -13.11
CA ASP A 893 1.70 47.30 -13.14
C ASP A 893 1.31 48.48 -14.07
N GLU A 894 0.08 48.96 -13.91
CA GLU A 894 -0.54 50.01 -14.72
C GLU A 894 -1.20 51.07 -13.82
N GLU A 895 -1.42 52.27 -14.37
CA GLU A 895 -2.23 53.30 -13.71
C GLU A 895 -3.73 52.91 -13.70
N PRO A 896 -4.47 53.14 -12.60
CA PRO A 896 -5.89 52.82 -12.54
C PRO A 896 -6.70 53.55 -13.61
N VAL A 897 -7.58 52.82 -14.30
CA VAL A 897 -8.53 53.41 -15.24
C VAL A 897 -9.59 54.19 -14.46
N GLY A 898 -9.77 55.46 -14.80
CA GLY A 898 -10.74 56.34 -14.15
C GLY A 898 -12.20 55.87 -14.34
N PRO A 899 -13.10 56.19 -13.39
CA PRO A 899 -14.48 55.72 -13.41
C PRO A 899 -15.23 56.22 -14.65
N LEU A 900 -15.92 55.29 -15.33
CA LEU A 900 -16.81 55.62 -16.43
C LEU A 900 -18.03 56.39 -15.89
N LYS A 901 -18.24 57.62 -16.37
CA LYS A 901 -19.45 58.39 -16.08
C LYS A 901 -20.64 57.75 -16.82
N LEU A 902 -21.54 57.15 -16.06
CA LEU A 902 -22.82 56.66 -16.57
C LEU A 902 -23.83 57.81 -16.55
N ASN A 903 -24.53 58.03 -17.67
CA ASN A 903 -25.63 59.00 -17.75
C ASN A 903 -26.90 58.45 -17.07
#